data_AF-A0A414JBR1-F1
#
_entry.id   AF-A0A414JBR1-F1
#
_cell.length_a   1.000
_cell.length_b   1.000
_cell.length_c   1.000
_cell.angle_alpha   90.00
_cell.angle_beta   90.00
_cell.angle_gamma   90.00
#
_symmetry.space_group_name_H-M   'P 1'
#
loop_
_entity.id
_entity.type
_entity.pdbx_description
1 polymer ?
#
loop_
_entity_poly.entity_id
_entity_poly.type
_entity_poly.pdbx_seq_one_letter_code
_entity_poly.pdbx_strand_id
1 'polypeptide(L)'
;MPKISIVTPAYNCEKYLEEAVNSVLAQSFEDWELLIIDDCSKDATWLRMQTLAKKDNRIRIFQNQHNSGSAATRNNGIRQARGEWIAFLDSDDLWRPEKLQRQMSVLRKHPDAAFLFTGSAFIEDDGMTIAHVLHVPEKVSRKKLLKQNVISCSSVLIRRELMLEFPMPEEDGIHEDFATWLAILSKIPCAYGVDEPLLVYRRALASKSGKKGKSAHMNWQTYIKAGVPTVSRVYYMVSYTLHGLSKYSMLWWRSYRLMMRKERFKKLFLMIMNALLLLAWTSVFAHAWYQKYNYKAIIGRQYSFWGYVALFVLYAALNILIGKVFSVFRVVHQQYIEILLSHGFTVILANAATYIELALIGRWRFRMHIAPMIAVAAINLLIGLVWSLLVRWLYANIYPAHEVLLIYGKNNMESLEEELLKQGERFHLKTRISLKEGREAIIREIRRHESVMLGEMPEEERTFYIRYCYEQKKRCYCQTTLADILLMSSEKISLSDKTLQLFRNCGLTVEQRAAKRVFDVVFSALVLVLLSWLYLILALYVRIAAGAPILTKRECLTRNGKHFWQYKFRTMKPGKTIGDQDPWIPGGYFLMVSHLDELPQFFNVLKGDMSVVGPYPEQVESAEHIQKKLPEFTYRQAIKAGLTGYAKVHGKYSSSKSNQLKMDFYYIQNYSFALDLSIIASTLKVLLEPSVSRRK
;
A
#
# COMPACT_ATOMS: atom_id res chain seq x y z
N MET A 1 -28.94 -50.61 -13.82
CA MET A 1 -29.37 -49.50 -12.95
C MET A 1 -28.14 -48.71 -12.58
N PRO A 2 -28.18 -47.36 -12.55
CA PRO A 2 -27.01 -46.56 -12.21
C PRO A 2 -26.57 -46.85 -10.76
N LYS A 3 -25.28 -46.73 -10.44
CA LYS A 3 -24.82 -46.88 -9.04
C LYS A 3 -25.16 -45.65 -8.19
N ILE A 4 -25.02 -44.46 -8.76
CA ILE A 4 -25.20 -43.18 -8.06
C ILE A 4 -26.27 -42.34 -8.78
N SER A 5 -27.25 -41.81 -8.05
CA SER A 5 -28.15 -40.76 -8.54
C SER A 5 -27.74 -39.42 -7.96
N ILE A 6 -27.46 -38.46 -8.82
CA ILE A 6 -27.12 -37.09 -8.44
C ILE A 6 -28.39 -36.25 -8.57
N VAL A 7 -28.75 -35.52 -7.53
CA VAL A 7 -29.96 -34.70 -7.48
C VAL A 7 -29.58 -33.22 -7.45
N THR A 8 -30.01 -32.48 -8.46
CA THR A 8 -29.77 -31.04 -8.59
C THR A 8 -31.10 -30.28 -8.57
N PRO A 9 -31.40 -29.54 -7.48
CA PRO A 9 -32.51 -28.60 -7.48
C PRO A 9 -32.16 -27.37 -8.32
N ALA A 10 -33.04 -26.98 -9.25
CA ALA A 10 -32.83 -25.87 -10.15
C ALA A 10 -33.93 -24.82 -9.96
N TYR A 11 -33.54 -23.57 -9.68
CA TYR A 11 -34.45 -22.43 -9.63
C TYR A 11 -33.73 -21.15 -10.05
N ASN A 12 -34.12 -20.59 -11.20
CA ASN A 12 -33.54 -19.37 -11.76
C ASN A 12 -32.00 -19.40 -11.86
N CYS A 13 -31.45 -20.49 -12.40
CA CYS A 13 -30.01 -20.77 -12.44
C CYS A 13 -29.44 -20.81 -13.87
N GLU A 14 -30.04 -20.09 -14.83
CA GLU A 14 -29.67 -20.14 -16.25
C GLU A 14 -28.17 -19.92 -16.51
N LYS A 15 -27.51 -19.11 -15.66
CA LYS A 15 -26.10 -18.70 -15.80
C LYS A 15 -25.10 -19.76 -15.33
N TYR A 16 -25.51 -20.63 -14.41
CA TYR A 16 -24.58 -21.49 -13.67
C TYR A 16 -24.81 -22.98 -13.95
N LEU A 17 -26.04 -23.34 -14.36
CA LEU A 17 -26.45 -24.72 -14.54
C LEU A 17 -25.55 -25.51 -15.50
N GLU A 18 -25.19 -24.95 -16.65
CA GLU A 18 -24.40 -25.67 -17.65
C GLU A 18 -23.03 -26.08 -17.11
N GLU A 19 -22.37 -25.20 -16.36
CA GLU A 19 -21.08 -25.52 -15.75
C GLU A 19 -21.20 -26.53 -14.60
N ALA A 20 -22.25 -26.42 -13.77
CA ALA A 20 -22.53 -27.41 -12.72
C ALA A 20 -22.71 -28.81 -13.33
N VAL A 21 -23.51 -28.93 -14.39
CA VAL A 21 -23.73 -30.18 -15.12
C VAL A 21 -22.46 -30.67 -15.81
N ASN A 22 -21.67 -29.78 -16.42
CA ASN A 22 -20.38 -30.16 -17.01
C ASN A 22 -19.40 -30.72 -15.97
N SER A 23 -19.45 -30.25 -14.71
CA SER A 23 -18.62 -30.80 -13.63
C SER A 23 -19.03 -32.23 -13.22
N VAL A 24 -20.31 -32.59 -13.42
CA VAL A 24 -20.81 -33.96 -13.27
C VAL A 24 -20.38 -34.82 -14.47
N LEU A 25 -20.52 -34.29 -15.69
CA LEU A 25 -20.10 -34.99 -16.91
C LEU A 25 -18.60 -35.32 -16.91
N ALA A 26 -17.79 -34.47 -16.28
CA ALA A 26 -16.34 -34.67 -16.13
C ALA A 26 -15.94 -35.64 -15.01
N GLN A 27 -16.89 -36.28 -14.31
CA GLN A 27 -16.54 -37.24 -13.25
C GLN A 27 -15.83 -38.47 -13.82
N SER A 28 -14.75 -38.89 -13.15
CA SER A 28 -13.99 -40.09 -13.53
C SER A 28 -14.71 -41.41 -13.20
N PHE A 29 -15.73 -41.37 -12.34
CA PHE A 29 -16.65 -42.47 -12.12
C PHE A 29 -17.85 -42.28 -13.06
N GLU A 30 -18.11 -43.25 -13.94
CA GLU A 30 -19.08 -43.10 -15.05
C GLU A 30 -20.49 -43.62 -14.75
N ASP A 31 -20.64 -44.50 -13.75
CA ASP A 31 -21.89 -45.21 -13.43
C ASP A 31 -22.83 -44.37 -12.55
N TRP A 32 -23.38 -43.31 -13.14
CA TRP A 32 -24.31 -42.40 -12.49
C TRP A 32 -25.48 -41.99 -13.39
N GLU A 33 -26.55 -41.50 -12.76
CA GLU A 33 -27.58 -40.69 -13.41
C GLU A 33 -27.66 -39.31 -12.76
N LEU A 34 -28.03 -38.29 -13.53
CA LEU A 34 -28.21 -36.92 -13.06
C LEU A 34 -29.70 -36.53 -13.18
N LEU A 35 -30.31 -36.20 -12.06
CA LEU A 35 -31.70 -35.77 -11.93
C LEU A 35 -31.71 -34.26 -11.68
N ILE A 36 -32.15 -33.49 -12.67
CA ILE A 36 -32.30 -32.04 -12.54
C ILE A 36 -33.78 -31.73 -12.39
N ILE A 37 -34.18 -31.14 -11.27
CA ILE A 37 -35.58 -30.86 -10.95
C ILE A 37 -35.77 -29.34 -10.93
N ASP A 38 -36.56 -28.84 -11.87
CA ASP A 38 -36.93 -27.43 -11.96
C ASP A 38 -38.03 -27.11 -10.94
N ASP A 39 -37.76 -26.15 -10.07
CA ASP A 39 -38.69 -25.67 -9.04
C ASP A 39 -39.49 -24.46 -9.53
N CYS A 40 -40.05 -24.59 -10.74
CA CYS A 40 -40.80 -23.56 -11.46
C CYS A 40 -39.97 -22.29 -11.74
N SER A 41 -38.83 -22.44 -12.41
CA SER A 41 -38.01 -21.29 -12.81
C SER A 41 -38.77 -20.34 -13.76
N LYS A 42 -38.45 -19.04 -13.66
CA LYS A 42 -39.01 -17.98 -14.50
C LYS A 42 -38.07 -17.53 -15.62
N ASP A 43 -36.82 -17.94 -15.56
CA ASP A 43 -35.78 -17.63 -16.55
C ASP A 43 -35.63 -18.78 -17.57
N ALA A 44 -34.54 -18.76 -18.36
CA ALA A 44 -34.30 -19.79 -19.38
C ALA A 44 -33.79 -21.14 -18.80
N THR A 45 -33.84 -21.37 -17.48
CA THR A 45 -33.34 -22.60 -16.83
C THR A 45 -33.95 -23.87 -17.43
N TRP A 46 -35.28 -23.91 -17.62
CA TRP A 46 -35.95 -25.08 -18.19
C TRP A 46 -35.47 -25.41 -19.62
N LEU A 47 -35.28 -24.38 -20.45
CA LEU A 47 -34.76 -24.57 -21.81
C LEU A 47 -33.32 -25.10 -21.80
N ARG A 48 -32.49 -24.63 -20.87
CA ARG A 48 -31.12 -25.14 -20.67
C ARG A 48 -31.13 -26.60 -20.23
N MET A 49 -32.02 -26.97 -19.30
CA MET A 49 -32.21 -28.35 -18.85
C MET A 49 -32.56 -29.28 -20.02
N GLN A 50 -33.50 -28.89 -20.88
CA GLN A 50 -33.85 -29.67 -22.08
C GLN A 50 -32.67 -29.86 -23.03
N THR A 51 -31.85 -28.81 -23.20
CA THR A 51 -30.66 -28.86 -24.06
C THR A 51 -29.63 -29.84 -23.50
N LEU A 52 -29.41 -29.83 -22.19
CA LEU A 52 -28.48 -30.73 -21.51
C LEU A 52 -28.97 -32.19 -21.54
N ALA A 53 -30.26 -32.43 -21.30
CA ALA A 53 -30.86 -33.76 -21.38
C ALA A 53 -30.78 -34.39 -22.78
N LYS A 54 -30.76 -33.57 -23.85
CA LYS A 54 -30.54 -34.05 -25.22
C LYS A 54 -29.07 -34.41 -25.50
N LYS A 55 -28.12 -33.83 -24.76
CA LYS A 55 -26.68 -34.06 -24.94
C LYS A 55 -26.20 -35.37 -24.31
N ASP A 56 -26.78 -35.80 -23.19
CA ASP A 56 -26.38 -37.01 -22.48
C ASP A 56 -27.61 -37.75 -21.92
N ASN A 57 -27.73 -39.04 -22.26
CA ASN A 57 -28.88 -39.88 -21.90
C ASN A 57 -28.94 -40.25 -20.41
N ARG A 58 -27.87 -40.02 -19.64
CA ARG A 58 -27.85 -40.17 -18.18
C ARG A 58 -28.53 -39.01 -17.46
N ILE A 59 -28.83 -37.92 -18.17
CA ILE A 59 -29.49 -36.74 -17.61
C ILE A 59 -31.01 -36.87 -17.76
N ARG A 60 -31.72 -36.84 -16.64
CA ARG A 60 -33.17 -36.89 -16.55
C ARG A 60 -33.67 -35.61 -15.91
N ILE A 61 -34.67 -35.00 -16.52
CA ILE A 61 -35.20 -33.70 -16.10
C ILE A 61 -36.64 -33.85 -15.62
N PHE A 62 -36.98 -33.13 -14.56
CA PHE A 62 -38.33 -33.09 -13.99
C PHE A 62 -38.71 -31.66 -13.65
N GLN A 63 -40.01 -31.41 -13.53
CA GLN A 63 -40.54 -30.11 -13.16
C GLN A 63 -41.54 -30.28 -12.01
N ASN A 64 -41.40 -29.45 -10.98
CA ASN A 64 -42.39 -29.36 -9.91
C ASN A 64 -43.64 -28.61 -10.41
N GLN A 65 -44.78 -28.86 -9.79
CA GLN A 65 -46.04 -28.17 -10.12
C GLN A 65 -46.09 -26.74 -9.57
N HIS A 66 -45.40 -26.49 -8.47
CA HIS A 66 -45.28 -25.19 -7.81
C HIS A 66 -43.88 -25.04 -7.21
N ASN A 67 -43.44 -23.79 -7.03
CA ASN A 67 -42.19 -23.50 -6.33
C ASN A 67 -42.31 -23.95 -4.87
N SER A 68 -41.56 -24.98 -4.50
CA SER A 68 -41.65 -25.69 -3.21
C SER A 68 -40.36 -25.56 -2.39
N GLY A 69 -39.34 -24.89 -2.91
CA GLY A 69 -38.05 -24.73 -2.27
C GLY A 69 -37.09 -25.90 -2.50
N SER A 70 -35.84 -25.72 -2.06
CA SER A 70 -34.73 -26.68 -2.28
C SER A 70 -34.97 -28.04 -1.63
N ALA A 71 -35.49 -28.08 -0.40
CA ALA A 71 -35.73 -29.31 0.35
C ALA A 71 -36.74 -30.21 -0.36
N ALA A 72 -37.94 -29.68 -0.66
CA ALA A 72 -39.01 -30.41 -1.34
C ALA A 72 -38.57 -30.88 -2.75
N THR A 73 -37.83 -30.03 -3.46
CA THR A 73 -37.28 -30.35 -4.78
C THR A 73 -36.28 -31.51 -4.71
N ARG A 74 -35.38 -31.52 -3.72
CA ARG A 74 -34.45 -32.64 -3.48
C ARG A 74 -35.21 -33.91 -3.09
N ASN A 75 -36.22 -33.81 -2.22
CA ASN A 75 -37.08 -34.93 -1.83
C ASN A 75 -37.77 -35.56 -3.04
N ASN A 76 -38.27 -34.74 -3.97
CA ASN A 76 -38.85 -35.22 -5.22
C ASN A 76 -37.79 -35.97 -6.06
N GLY A 77 -36.59 -35.41 -6.21
CA GLY A 77 -35.48 -36.07 -6.89
C GLY A 77 -35.11 -37.42 -6.28
N ILE A 78 -35.05 -37.52 -4.95
CA ILE A 78 -34.73 -38.77 -4.23
C ILE A 78 -35.78 -39.85 -4.51
N ARG A 79 -37.07 -39.51 -4.54
CA ARG A 79 -38.15 -40.47 -4.88
C ARG A 79 -38.00 -41.04 -6.29
N GLN A 80 -37.44 -40.25 -7.22
CA GLN A 80 -37.27 -40.61 -8.63
C GLN A 80 -35.92 -41.26 -8.95
N ALA A 81 -35.00 -41.23 -8.00
CA ALA A 81 -33.67 -41.85 -8.10
C ALA A 81 -33.75 -43.37 -8.18
N ARG A 82 -32.93 -43.93 -9.07
CA ARG A 82 -32.76 -45.37 -9.32
C ARG A 82 -31.44 -45.91 -8.77
N GLY A 83 -30.52 -45.02 -8.41
CA GLY A 83 -29.21 -45.34 -7.87
C GLY A 83 -29.27 -45.83 -6.44
N GLU A 84 -28.31 -46.69 -6.09
CA GLU A 84 -28.13 -47.21 -4.73
C GLU A 84 -27.65 -46.10 -3.77
N TRP A 85 -26.94 -45.11 -4.32
CA TRP A 85 -26.41 -43.95 -3.62
C TRP A 85 -27.01 -42.66 -4.15
N ILE A 86 -27.21 -41.68 -3.27
CA ILE A 86 -27.69 -40.33 -3.57
C ILE A 86 -26.56 -39.34 -3.31
N ALA A 87 -26.32 -38.45 -4.27
CA ALA A 87 -25.49 -37.26 -4.10
C ALA A 87 -26.31 -36.01 -4.43
N PHE A 88 -25.94 -34.87 -3.86
CA PHE A 88 -26.56 -33.58 -4.18
C PHE A 88 -25.55 -32.67 -4.85
N LEU A 89 -25.99 -31.90 -5.84
CA LEU A 89 -25.21 -30.80 -6.41
C LEU A 89 -26.12 -29.60 -6.60
N ASP A 90 -25.86 -28.53 -5.86
CA ASP A 90 -26.56 -27.26 -6.06
C ASP A 90 -26.19 -26.64 -7.41
N SER A 91 -27.17 -26.01 -8.06
CA SER A 91 -27.05 -25.51 -9.45
C SER A 91 -25.98 -24.44 -9.68
N ASP A 92 -25.42 -23.86 -8.61
CA ASP A 92 -24.36 -22.85 -8.63
C ASP A 92 -22.99 -23.36 -8.11
N ASP A 93 -22.91 -24.63 -7.71
CA ASP A 93 -21.71 -25.29 -7.24
C ASP A 93 -21.00 -26.10 -8.35
N LEU A 94 -19.76 -26.51 -8.07
CA LEU A 94 -18.94 -27.31 -8.98
C LEU A 94 -18.30 -28.49 -8.23
N TRP A 95 -18.09 -29.60 -8.94
CA TRP A 95 -17.29 -30.73 -8.45
C TRP A 95 -15.96 -30.85 -9.17
N ARG A 96 -14.94 -31.36 -8.45
CA ARG A 96 -13.71 -31.85 -9.08
C ARG A 96 -13.97 -33.21 -9.75
N PRO A 97 -13.28 -33.52 -10.87
CA PRO A 97 -13.47 -34.77 -11.62
C PRO A 97 -13.40 -36.06 -10.79
N GLU A 98 -12.63 -36.06 -9.69
CA GLU A 98 -12.36 -37.26 -8.90
C GLU A 98 -13.35 -37.47 -7.75
N LYS A 99 -14.33 -36.58 -7.53
CA LYS A 99 -15.18 -36.60 -6.32
C LYS A 99 -15.84 -37.96 -6.09
N LEU A 100 -16.60 -38.45 -7.06
CA LEU A 100 -17.36 -39.70 -6.91
C LEU A 100 -16.42 -40.90 -6.74
N GLN A 101 -15.36 -40.97 -7.54
CA GLN A 101 -14.37 -42.04 -7.47
C GLN A 101 -13.69 -42.09 -6.10
N ARG A 102 -13.31 -40.93 -5.55
CA ARG A 102 -12.68 -40.81 -4.22
C ARG A 102 -13.64 -41.25 -3.12
N GLN A 103 -14.90 -40.82 -3.15
CA GLN A 103 -15.89 -41.26 -2.17
C GLN A 103 -16.14 -42.77 -2.26
N MET A 104 -16.32 -43.32 -3.46
CA MET A 104 -16.52 -44.76 -3.64
C MET A 104 -15.31 -45.58 -3.18
N SER A 105 -14.09 -45.04 -3.25
CA SER A 105 -12.89 -45.72 -2.76
C SER A 105 -12.88 -45.93 -1.23
N VAL A 106 -13.63 -45.10 -0.48
CA VAL A 106 -13.77 -45.24 0.98
C VAL A 106 -14.43 -46.57 1.35
N LEU A 107 -15.35 -47.05 0.51
CA LEU A 107 -16.06 -48.32 0.72
C LEU A 107 -15.14 -49.54 0.70
N ARG A 108 -13.93 -49.43 0.12
CA ARG A 108 -12.92 -50.51 0.19
C ARG A 108 -12.35 -50.67 1.59
N LYS A 109 -12.23 -49.58 2.34
CA LYS A 109 -11.71 -49.56 3.73
C LYS A 109 -12.83 -49.69 4.76
N HIS A 110 -14.02 -49.17 4.44
CA HIS A 110 -15.20 -49.18 5.31
C HIS A 110 -16.43 -49.68 4.53
N PRO A 111 -16.57 -51.00 4.35
CA PRO A 111 -17.69 -51.58 3.60
C PRO A 111 -19.07 -51.29 4.21
N ASP A 112 -19.11 -50.99 5.51
CA ASP A 112 -20.29 -50.64 6.30
C ASP A 112 -20.67 -49.15 6.19
N ALA A 113 -19.86 -48.32 5.54
CA ALA A 113 -20.16 -46.91 5.41
C ALA A 113 -21.45 -46.68 4.59
N ALA A 114 -22.34 -45.86 5.14
CA ALA A 114 -23.63 -45.53 4.53
C ALA A 114 -23.81 -44.02 4.25
N PHE A 115 -22.89 -43.19 4.74
CA PHE A 115 -22.89 -41.74 4.59
C PHE A 115 -21.44 -41.25 4.46
N LEU A 116 -21.11 -40.72 3.29
CA LEU A 116 -19.82 -40.15 2.94
C LEU A 116 -19.93 -38.65 2.65
N PHE A 117 -18.85 -37.89 2.84
CA PHE A 117 -18.77 -36.47 2.50
C PHE A 117 -17.33 -36.06 2.17
N THR A 118 -17.13 -34.86 1.62
CA THR A 118 -15.80 -34.35 1.25
C THR A 118 -15.53 -32.96 1.79
N GLY A 119 -14.25 -32.56 1.77
CA GLY A 119 -13.83 -31.17 1.91
C GLY A 119 -14.36 -30.28 0.78
N SER A 120 -14.22 -28.97 0.96
CA SER A 120 -14.71 -27.97 -0.01
C SER A 120 -13.70 -26.85 -0.23
N ALA A 121 -13.61 -26.33 -1.45
CA ALA A 121 -12.90 -25.09 -1.78
C ALA A 121 -13.88 -23.95 -2.04
N PHE A 122 -13.46 -22.72 -1.75
CA PHE A 122 -14.15 -21.49 -2.13
C PHE A 122 -13.29 -20.79 -3.17
N ILE A 123 -13.87 -20.41 -4.31
CA ILE A 123 -13.19 -19.64 -5.35
C ILE A 123 -13.56 -18.15 -5.26
N GLU A 124 -12.64 -17.30 -5.71
CA GLU A 124 -12.86 -15.86 -5.88
C GLU A 124 -13.72 -15.58 -7.13
N ASP A 125 -14.18 -14.33 -7.29
CA ASP A 125 -15.00 -13.90 -8.43
C ASP A 125 -14.30 -14.05 -9.80
N ASP A 126 -12.98 -14.31 -9.81
CA ASP A 126 -12.20 -14.59 -11.02
C ASP A 126 -12.35 -16.03 -11.55
N GLY A 127 -13.04 -16.91 -10.80
CA GLY A 127 -13.31 -18.30 -11.16
C GLY A 127 -12.09 -19.24 -11.08
N MET A 128 -10.91 -18.75 -10.74
CA MET A 128 -9.64 -19.47 -10.85
C MET A 128 -8.86 -19.54 -9.54
N THR A 129 -9.00 -18.53 -8.68
CA THR A 129 -8.22 -18.44 -7.42
C THR A 129 -8.97 -19.10 -6.27
N ILE A 130 -8.35 -20.10 -5.63
CA ILE A 130 -8.89 -20.70 -4.40
C ILE A 130 -8.67 -19.74 -3.23
N ALA A 131 -9.75 -19.16 -2.72
CA ALA A 131 -9.75 -18.29 -1.55
C ALA A 131 -9.47 -19.08 -0.25
N HIS A 132 -10.15 -20.22 -0.10
CA HIS A 132 -10.11 -21.02 1.13
C HIS A 132 -10.46 -22.48 0.87
N VAL A 133 -9.87 -23.38 1.66
CA VAL A 133 -10.22 -24.81 1.70
C VAL A 133 -10.75 -25.15 3.09
N LEU A 134 -11.95 -25.74 3.11
CA LEU A 134 -12.56 -26.33 4.28
C LEU A 134 -12.14 -27.80 4.36
N HIS A 135 -11.24 -28.07 5.31
CA HIS A 135 -10.85 -29.42 5.68
C HIS A 135 -11.95 -30.11 6.50
N VAL A 136 -12.03 -31.43 6.34
CA VAL A 136 -13.01 -32.28 7.02
C VAL A 136 -12.33 -33.44 7.75
N PRO A 137 -12.86 -33.87 8.90
CA PRO A 137 -12.34 -35.03 9.60
C PRO A 137 -12.72 -36.33 8.88
N GLU A 138 -11.88 -37.37 9.04
CA GLU A 138 -12.11 -38.70 8.48
C GLU A 138 -13.42 -39.35 8.94
N LYS A 139 -13.87 -39.08 10.17
CA LYS A 139 -15.17 -39.54 10.68
C LYS A 139 -15.87 -38.53 11.58
N VAL A 140 -17.19 -38.44 11.45
CA VAL A 140 -18.04 -37.54 12.25
C VAL A 140 -19.23 -38.30 12.82
N SER A 141 -19.39 -38.27 14.14
CA SER A 141 -20.59 -38.75 14.82
C SER A 141 -21.58 -37.61 15.05
N ARG A 142 -22.84 -37.96 15.35
CA ARG A 142 -23.89 -36.99 15.70
C ARG A 142 -23.46 -35.98 16.76
N LYS A 143 -22.80 -36.44 17.83
CA LYS A 143 -22.31 -35.58 18.93
C LYS A 143 -21.28 -34.56 18.45
N LYS A 144 -20.41 -34.92 17.50
CA LYS A 144 -19.43 -33.99 16.91
C LYS A 144 -20.12 -33.01 15.96
N LEU A 145 -21.05 -33.49 15.13
CA LEU A 145 -21.77 -32.63 14.19
C LEU A 145 -22.62 -31.57 14.89
N LEU A 146 -23.21 -31.88 16.06
CA LEU A 146 -23.93 -30.92 16.89
C LEU A 146 -23.06 -29.75 17.39
N LYS A 147 -21.75 -29.99 17.64
CA LYS A 147 -20.80 -28.94 18.06
C LYS A 147 -20.40 -28.02 16.91
N GLN A 148 -20.26 -28.59 15.71
CA GLN A 148 -19.87 -27.87 14.51
C GLN A 148 -20.31 -28.67 13.28
N ASN A 149 -21.21 -28.09 12.47
CA ASN A 149 -21.55 -28.68 11.19
C ASN A 149 -20.37 -28.52 10.22
N VAL A 150 -19.80 -29.66 9.80
CA VAL A 150 -18.69 -29.75 8.84
C VAL A 150 -19.11 -30.41 7.53
N ILE A 151 -20.37 -30.82 7.40
CA ILE A 151 -20.91 -31.51 6.24
C ILE A 151 -21.72 -30.53 5.41
N SER A 152 -21.24 -30.25 4.21
CA SER A 152 -21.92 -29.42 3.22
C SER A 152 -22.89 -30.26 2.39
N CYS A 153 -24.05 -29.71 2.01
CA CYS A 153 -25.05 -30.45 1.23
C CYS A 153 -24.48 -31.03 -0.08
N SER A 154 -23.81 -30.20 -0.89
CA SER A 154 -23.24 -30.65 -2.17
C SER A 154 -22.01 -31.57 -2.05
N SER A 155 -21.53 -31.88 -0.85
CA SER A 155 -20.35 -32.73 -0.65
C SER A 155 -20.68 -34.20 -0.38
N VAL A 156 -21.95 -34.54 -0.13
CA VAL A 156 -22.33 -35.86 0.38
C VAL A 156 -22.48 -36.94 -0.69
N LEU A 157 -22.41 -38.20 -0.25
CA LEU A 157 -22.83 -39.40 -0.96
C LEU A 157 -23.45 -40.37 0.08
N ILE A 158 -24.75 -40.67 -0.03
CA ILE A 158 -25.54 -41.33 1.04
C ILE A 158 -26.34 -42.49 0.47
N ARG A 159 -26.53 -43.56 1.24
CA ARG A 159 -27.42 -44.67 0.84
C ARG A 159 -28.84 -44.17 0.59
N ARG A 160 -29.42 -44.55 -0.56
CA ARG A 160 -30.77 -44.12 -0.97
C ARG A 160 -31.83 -44.46 0.06
N GLU A 161 -31.76 -45.65 0.67
CA GLU A 161 -32.68 -46.07 1.73
C GLU A 161 -32.73 -45.10 2.91
N LEU A 162 -31.58 -44.55 3.33
CA LEU A 162 -31.51 -43.58 4.42
C LEU A 162 -32.16 -42.25 4.02
N MET A 163 -31.99 -41.81 2.78
CA MET A 163 -32.62 -40.58 2.29
C MET A 163 -34.13 -40.72 2.07
N LEU A 164 -34.64 -41.94 1.84
CA LEU A 164 -36.08 -42.22 1.77
C LEU A 164 -36.70 -42.28 3.16
N GLU A 165 -35.99 -42.84 4.14
CA GLU A 165 -36.44 -42.91 5.53
C GLU A 165 -36.38 -41.55 6.24
N PHE A 166 -35.36 -40.75 5.94
CA PHE A 166 -35.14 -39.42 6.51
C PHE A 166 -35.17 -38.35 5.41
N PRO A 167 -36.36 -37.96 4.91
CA PRO A 167 -36.48 -36.90 3.91
C PRO A 167 -36.03 -35.55 4.49
N MET A 168 -35.55 -34.65 3.62
CA MET A 168 -35.15 -33.31 4.05
C MET A 168 -36.38 -32.54 4.55
N PRO A 169 -36.32 -31.89 5.71
CA PRO A 169 -37.47 -31.17 6.21
C PRO A 169 -37.78 -29.96 5.32
N GLU A 170 -39.06 -29.75 5.04
CA GLU A 170 -39.55 -28.71 4.12
C GLU A 170 -39.96 -27.42 4.86
N GLU A 171 -39.80 -27.39 6.19
CA GLU A 171 -40.15 -26.20 6.98
C GLU A 171 -39.16 -25.04 6.76
N ASP A 172 -39.69 -23.84 6.62
CA ASP A 172 -38.89 -22.62 6.58
C ASP A 172 -38.23 -22.31 7.93
N GLY A 173 -37.02 -21.75 7.89
CA GLY A 173 -36.34 -21.25 9.08
C GLY A 173 -35.47 -22.25 9.82
N ILE A 174 -35.24 -23.44 9.25
CA ILE A 174 -34.24 -24.42 9.70
C ILE A 174 -33.18 -24.64 8.62
N HIS A 175 -32.02 -25.14 9.02
CA HIS A 175 -31.05 -25.71 8.08
C HIS A 175 -31.52 -27.12 7.70
N GLU A 176 -32.09 -27.27 6.50
CA GLU A 176 -32.73 -28.51 6.04
C GLU A 176 -31.72 -29.66 5.94
N ASP A 177 -30.53 -29.37 5.42
CA ASP A 177 -29.44 -30.33 5.24
C ASP A 177 -28.91 -30.79 6.60
N PHE A 178 -28.62 -29.85 7.49
CA PHE A 178 -28.09 -30.13 8.81
C PHE A 178 -29.07 -30.95 9.66
N ALA A 179 -30.37 -30.65 9.60
CA ALA A 179 -31.40 -31.43 10.28
C ALA A 179 -31.42 -32.87 9.79
N THR A 180 -31.32 -33.07 8.47
CA THR A 180 -31.27 -34.38 7.82
C THR A 180 -30.05 -35.18 8.27
N TRP A 181 -28.86 -34.55 8.28
CA TRP A 181 -27.62 -35.21 8.72
C TRP A 181 -27.70 -35.66 10.19
N LEU A 182 -28.32 -34.85 11.06
CA LEU A 182 -28.53 -35.23 12.47
C LEU A 182 -29.53 -36.38 12.63
N ALA A 183 -30.56 -36.44 11.80
CA ALA A 183 -31.54 -37.53 11.80
C ALA A 183 -30.88 -38.85 11.38
N ILE A 184 -30.16 -38.84 10.24
CA ILE A 184 -29.44 -40.03 9.72
C ILE A 184 -28.40 -40.52 10.74
N LEU A 185 -27.60 -39.63 11.33
CA LEU A 185 -26.60 -39.98 12.35
C LEU A 185 -27.20 -40.41 13.70
N SER A 186 -28.53 -40.42 13.83
CA SER A 186 -29.20 -41.09 14.97
C SER A 186 -29.38 -42.58 14.72
N LYS A 187 -29.34 -43.03 13.45
CA LYS A 187 -29.46 -44.43 13.04
C LYS A 187 -28.10 -45.09 12.77
N ILE A 188 -27.14 -44.35 12.21
CA ILE A 188 -25.79 -44.85 11.89
C ILE A 188 -24.73 -44.25 12.83
N PRO A 189 -23.62 -44.95 13.13
CA PRO A 189 -22.65 -44.51 14.14
C PRO A 189 -21.86 -43.26 13.72
N CYS A 190 -21.48 -43.16 12.44
CA CYS A 190 -20.76 -42.00 11.91
C CYS A 190 -20.89 -41.87 10.39
N ALA A 191 -20.61 -40.67 9.90
CA ALA A 191 -20.33 -40.37 8.49
C ALA A 191 -18.82 -40.32 8.26
N TYR A 192 -18.37 -40.71 7.07
CA TYR A 192 -16.94 -40.77 6.70
C TYR A 192 -16.56 -39.64 5.73
N GLY A 193 -15.47 -38.95 6.03
CA GLY A 193 -15.00 -37.79 5.29
C GLY A 193 -13.77 -38.11 4.43
N VAL A 194 -13.73 -37.56 3.23
CA VAL A 194 -12.51 -37.46 2.41
C VAL A 194 -11.98 -36.04 2.53
N ASP A 195 -10.81 -35.86 3.16
CA ASP A 195 -10.19 -34.55 3.38
C ASP A 195 -9.49 -33.99 2.13
N GLU A 196 -10.24 -33.94 1.03
CA GLU A 196 -9.84 -33.33 -0.24
C GLU A 196 -10.91 -32.31 -0.67
N PRO A 197 -10.53 -31.15 -1.23
CA PRO A 197 -11.46 -30.09 -1.63
C PRO A 197 -12.17 -30.42 -2.95
N LEU A 198 -13.03 -31.44 -2.91
CA LEU A 198 -13.69 -32.03 -4.08
C LEU A 198 -15.00 -31.31 -4.45
N LEU A 199 -15.57 -30.53 -3.52
CA LEU A 199 -16.64 -29.56 -3.77
C LEU A 199 -16.04 -28.16 -3.94
N VAL A 200 -16.55 -27.36 -4.88
CA VAL A 200 -16.09 -26.00 -5.16
C VAL A 200 -17.28 -25.03 -5.14
N TYR A 201 -17.25 -24.09 -4.19
CA TYR A 201 -18.23 -23.00 -4.04
C TYR A 201 -17.81 -21.76 -4.82
N ARG A 202 -18.67 -21.27 -5.71
CA ARG A 202 -18.44 -20.07 -6.54
C ARG A 202 -18.42 -18.74 -5.80
N ARG A 203 -19.13 -18.62 -4.67
CA ARG A 203 -19.32 -17.34 -3.99
C ARG A 203 -18.92 -17.44 -2.52
N ALA A 204 -17.76 -16.88 -2.18
CA ALA A 204 -17.26 -16.87 -0.80
C ALA A 204 -18.04 -15.94 0.15
N LEU A 205 -18.76 -14.91 -0.35
CA LEU A 205 -19.15 -13.75 0.48
C LEU A 205 -20.62 -13.29 0.41
N ALA A 206 -21.47 -13.87 -0.44
CA ALA A 206 -22.81 -13.31 -0.71
C ALA A 206 -23.96 -14.34 -0.80
N SER A 207 -23.87 -15.50 -0.13
CA SER A 207 -24.99 -16.45 -0.03
C SER A 207 -25.90 -16.15 1.18
N LYS A 208 -27.13 -16.71 1.17
CA LYS A 208 -28.23 -16.51 2.15
C LYS A 208 -27.83 -16.62 3.64
N SER A 209 -26.65 -17.15 3.96
CA SER A 209 -26.05 -17.25 5.31
C SER A 209 -25.32 -15.98 5.80
N GLY A 210 -25.28 -14.90 5.01
CA GLY A 210 -24.57 -13.65 5.34
C GLY A 210 -25.10 -12.90 6.57
N LYS A 211 -26.37 -13.11 6.98
CA LYS A 211 -26.91 -12.55 8.22
C LYS A 211 -26.68 -13.54 9.38
N LYS A 212 -25.58 -13.35 10.11
CA LYS A 212 -25.17 -14.25 11.23
C LYS A 212 -26.26 -14.49 12.27
N GLY A 213 -27.09 -13.49 12.57
CA GLY A 213 -28.25 -13.65 13.45
C GLY A 213 -29.30 -14.64 12.92
N LYS A 214 -29.56 -14.62 11.60
CA LYS A 214 -30.48 -15.56 10.95
C LYS A 214 -29.94 -16.99 11.00
N SER A 215 -28.64 -17.19 10.72
CA SER A 215 -28.02 -18.52 10.80
C SER A 215 -28.00 -19.09 12.23
N ALA A 216 -27.75 -18.26 13.24
CA ALA A 216 -27.84 -18.68 14.65
C ALA A 216 -29.26 -19.11 15.03
N HIS A 217 -30.28 -18.37 14.57
CA HIS A 217 -31.69 -18.74 14.75
C HIS A 217 -32.01 -20.08 14.05
N MET A 218 -31.58 -20.26 12.81
CA MET A 218 -31.80 -21.51 12.07
C MET A 218 -31.14 -22.71 12.75
N ASN A 219 -29.90 -22.56 13.26
CA ASN A 219 -29.24 -23.60 14.06
C ASN A 219 -30.03 -23.96 15.32
N TRP A 220 -30.58 -22.96 16.01
CA TRP A 220 -31.40 -23.20 17.20
C TRP A 220 -32.65 -24.03 16.88
N GLN A 221 -33.35 -23.69 15.80
CA GLN A 221 -34.52 -24.42 15.33
C GLN A 221 -34.15 -25.84 14.87
N THR A 222 -33.03 -26.02 14.18
CA THR A 222 -32.53 -27.34 13.80
C THR A 222 -32.25 -28.22 15.02
N TYR A 223 -31.72 -27.66 16.12
CA TYR A 223 -31.52 -28.43 17.35
C TYR A 223 -32.85 -28.86 18.01
N ILE A 224 -33.89 -28.02 17.93
CA ILE A 224 -35.24 -28.39 18.40
C ILE A 224 -35.77 -29.57 17.58
N LYS A 225 -35.72 -29.46 16.25
CA LYS A 225 -36.17 -30.50 15.33
C LYS A 225 -35.41 -31.81 15.54
N ALA A 226 -34.11 -31.74 15.82
CA ALA A 226 -33.27 -32.89 16.12
C ALA A 226 -33.50 -33.48 17.53
N GLY A 227 -34.47 -33.00 18.31
CA GLY A 227 -34.80 -33.54 19.63
C GLY A 227 -33.71 -33.31 20.69
N VAL A 228 -32.90 -32.27 20.56
CA VAL A 228 -31.82 -31.99 21.52
C VAL A 228 -32.39 -31.35 22.80
N PRO A 229 -32.11 -31.87 24.00
CA PRO A 229 -32.58 -31.30 25.26
C PRO A 229 -32.11 -29.85 25.45
N THR A 230 -32.92 -29.02 26.12
CA THR A 230 -32.69 -27.57 26.28
C THR A 230 -31.30 -27.22 26.81
N VAL A 231 -30.81 -27.93 27.82
CA VAL A 231 -29.46 -27.69 28.40
C VAL A 231 -28.36 -27.97 27.37
N SER A 232 -28.47 -29.09 26.65
CA SER A 232 -27.52 -29.45 25.60
C SER A 232 -27.55 -28.47 24.42
N ARG A 233 -28.72 -27.91 24.07
CA ARG A 233 -28.85 -26.89 23.01
C ARG A 233 -28.01 -25.65 23.29
N VAL A 234 -28.04 -25.14 24.53
CA VAL A 234 -27.23 -23.99 24.95
C VAL A 234 -25.74 -24.31 24.82
N TYR A 235 -25.31 -25.48 25.32
CA TYR A 235 -23.93 -25.94 25.20
C TYR A 235 -23.44 -26.00 23.74
N TYR A 236 -24.25 -26.59 22.84
CA TYR A 236 -23.89 -26.68 21.42
C TYR A 236 -23.89 -25.32 20.73
N MET A 237 -24.80 -24.40 21.08
CA MET A 237 -24.82 -23.04 20.53
C MET A 237 -23.58 -22.22 20.93
N VAL A 238 -23.13 -22.36 22.19
CA VAL A 238 -21.88 -21.75 22.66
C VAL A 238 -20.68 -22.33 21.90
N SER A 239 -20.61 -23.66 21.78
CA SER A 239 -19.57 -24.33 20.99
C SER A 239 -19.54 -23.83 19.54
N TYR A 240 -20.71 -23.75 18.88
CA TYR A 240 -20.84 -23.24 17.51
C TYR A 240 -20.30 -21.80 17.40
N THR A 241 -20.61 -20.95 18.38
CA THR A 241 -20.19 -19.54 18.35
C THR A 241 -18.68 -19.41 18.55
N LEU A 242 -18.09 -20.16 19.50
CA LEU A 242 -16.64 -20.14 19.74
C LEU A 242 -15.85 -20.66 18.54
N HIS A 243 -16.28 -21.79 17.94
CA HIS A 243 -15.64 -22.32 16.73
C HIS A 243 -15.86 -21.39 15.53
N GLY A 244 -17.03 -20.74 15.45
CA GLY A 244 -17.31 -19.69 14.48
C GLY A 244 -16.31 -18.53 14.61
N LEU A 245 -16.14 -17.97 15.80
CA LEU A 245 -15.19 -16.89 16.07
C LEU A 245 -13.75 -17.29 15.75
N SER A 246 -13.32 -18.50 16.12
CA SER A 246 -11.98 -19.01 15.80
C SER A 246 -11.78 -19.25 14.29
N LYS A 247 -12.78 -19.78 13.59
CA LYS A 247 -12.75 -19.99 12.13
C LYS A 247 -12.72 -18.65 11.38
N TYR A 248 -13.51 -17.69 11.86
CA TYR A 248 -13.63 -16.38 11.24
C TYR A 248 -12.56 -15.38 11.68
N SER A 249 -11.84 -15.55 12.78
CA SER A 249 -10.73 -14.65 13.14
C SER A 249 -9.63 -14.70 12.07
N MET A 250 -9.30 -15.89 11.57
CA MET A 250 -8.30 -16.08 10.50
C MET A 250 -8.80 -15.54 9.14
N LEU A 251 -10.07 -15.76 8.80
CA LEU A 251 -10.71 -15.20 7.60
C LEU A 251 -10.87 -13.67 7.69
N TRP A 252 -11.25 -13.14 8.85
CA TRP A 252 -11.39 -11.71 9.09
C TRP A 252 -10.03 -11.04 8.97
N TRP A 253 -8.95 -11.62 9.53
CA TRP A 253 -7.60 -11.12 9.31
C TRP A 253 -7.15 -11.18 7.85
N ARG A 254 -7.53 -12.21 7.09
CA ARG A 254 -7.15 -12.37 5.67
C ARG A 254 -7.97 -11.45 4.75
N SER A 255 -9.28 -11.36 4.93
CA SER A 255 -10.17 -10.42 4.26
C SER A 255 -9.88 -8.97 4.66
N TYR A 256 -9.51 -8.71 5.91
CA TYR A 256 -9.00 -7.41 6.37
C TYR A 256 -7.68 -7.07 5.68
N ARG A 257 -6.74 -8.02 5.57
CA ARG A 257 -5.48 -7.84 4.83
C ARG A 257 -5.72 -7.57 3.33
N LEU A 258 -6.68 -8.25 2.70
CA LEU A 258 -7.10 -8.03 1.30
C LEU A 258 -7.83 -6.68 1.11
N MET A 259 -8.68 -6.29 2.06
CA MET A 259 -9.37 -5.00 2.05
C MET A 259 -8.39 -3.84 2.24
N MET A 260 -7.45 -3.99 3.19
CA MET A 260 -6.40 -3.01 3.49
C MET A 260 -5.40 -2.89 2.33
N ARG A 261 -5.15 -3.94 1.54
CA ARG A 261 -4.31 -3.86 0.33
C ARG A 261 -4.79 -2.81 -0.68
N LYS A 262 -6.08 -2.46 -0.69
CA LYS A 262 -6.60 -1.40 -1.57
C LYS A 262 -5.98 -0.05 -1.18
N GLU A 263 -5.42 0.65 -2.17
CA GLU A 263 -4.70 1.92 -1.99
C GLU A 263 -5.48 3.01 -1.24
N ARG A 264 -6.82 2.98 -1.33
CA ARG A 264 -7.71 3.89 -0.60
C ARG A 264 -7.57 3.76 0.93
N PHE A 265 -7.37 2.54 1.43
CA PHE A 265 -7.20 2.30 2.87
C PHE A 265 -5.81 2.68 3.37
N LYS A 266 -4.76 2.57 2.53
CA LYS A 266 -3.40 3.06 2.88
C LYS A 266 -3.41 4.56 3.17
N LYS A 267 -4.06 5.35 2.32
CA LYS A 267 -4.20 6.80 2.50
C LYS A 267 -5.03 7.14 3.74
N LEU A 268 -6.14 6.43 3.95
CA LEU A 268 -6.99 6.61 5.14
C LEU A 268 -6.23 6.27 6.44
N PHE A 269 -5.51 5.16 6.48
CA PHE A 269 -4.69 4.77 7.63
C PHE A 269 -3.66 5.85 7.97
N LEU A 270 -2.88 6.31 6.98
CA LEU A 270 -1.89 7.36 7.20
C LEU A 270 -2.53 8.69 7.64
N MET A 271 -3.69 9.04 7.09
CA MET A 271 -4.45 10.22 7.50
C MET A 271 -4.88 10.14 8.97
N ILE A 272 -5.40 8.99 9.41
CA ILE A 272 -5.79 8.76 10.81
C ILE A 272 -4.56 8.83 11.72
N MET A 273 -3.45 8.16 11.36
CA MET A 273 -2.22 8.20 12.15
C MET A 273 -1.65 9.62 12.29
N ASN A 274 -1.71 10.42 11.21
CA ASN A 274 -1.27 11.82 11.24
C ASN A 274 -2.21 12.70 12.08
N ALA A 275 -3.52 12.45 12.04
CA ALA A 275 -4.49 13.16 12.87
C ALA A 275 -4.28 12.86 14.37
N LEU A 276 -4.00 11.61 14.71
CA LEU A 276 -3.69 11.20 16.09
C LEU A 276 -2.38 11.83 16.60
N LEU A 277 -1.34 11.90 15.77
CA LEU A 277 -0.11 12.61 16.13
C LEU A 277 -0.37 14.09 16.44
N LEU A 278 -1.15 14.75 15.58
CA LEU A 278 -1.50 16.17 15.76
C LEU A 278 -2.31 16.39 17.04
N LEU A 279 -3.26 15.50 17.33
CA LEU A 279 -4.03 15.50 18.57
C LEU A 279 -3.12 15.34 19.79
N ALA A 280 -2.14 14.43 19.74
CA ALA A 280 -1.17 14.24 20.82
C ALA A 280 -0.34 15.51 21.06
N TRP A 281 0.24 16.12 20.01
CA TRP A 281 0.98 17.36 20.14
C TRP A 281 0.15 18.52 20.69
N THR A 282 -1.08 18.65 20.20
CA THR A 282 -2.00 19.70 20.66
C THR A 282 -2.42 19.45 22.12
N SER A 283 -2.55 18.19 22.53
CA SER A 283 -2.87 17.82 23.92
C SER A 283 -1.75 18.19 24.89
N VAL A 284 -0.48 17.99 24.50
CA VAL A 284 0.69 18.42 25.30
C VAL A 284 0.71 19.93 25.47
N PHE A 285 0.45 20.68 24.39
CA PHE A 285 0.34 22.14 24.47
C PHE A 285 -0.85 22.57 25.33
N ALA A 286 -2.02 21.96 25.16
CA ALA A 286 -3.21 22.25 25.96
C ALA A 286 -2.97 22.00 27.45
N HIS A 287 -2.25 20.92 27.78
CA HIS A 287 -1.83 20.65 29.16
C HIS A 287 -0.93 21.74 29.72
N ALA A 288 0.11 22.15 28.97
CA ALA A 288 0.98 23.25 29.37
C ALA A 288 0.22 24.58 29.51
N TRP A 289 -0.74 24.84 28.62
CA TRP A 289 -1.62 26.00 28.68
C TRP A 289 -2.39 26.05 29.99
N TYR A 290 -3.13 24.99 30.33
CA TYR A 290 -3.92 24.96 31.56
C TYR A 290 -3.06 25.02 32.83
N GLN A 291 -1.91 24.35 32.85
CA GLN A 291 -1.08 24.28 34.05
C GLN A 291 -0.20 25.50 34.30
N LYS A 292 0.25 26.20 33.25
CA LYS A 292 1.31 27.21 33.34
C LYS A 292 0.96 28.57 32.74
N TYR A 293 0.00 28.66 31.81
CA TYR A 293 -0.29 29.92 31.10
C TYR A 293 -1.68 30.50 31.38
N ASN A 294 -2.68 29.66 31.67
CA ASN A 294 -4.08 30.06 31.88
C ASN A 294 -4.33 30.71 33.26
N TYR A 295 -3.41 31.57 33.71
CA TYR A 295 -3.57 32.38 34.90
C TYR A 295 -3.62 33.85 34.50
N LYS A 296 -4.56 34.59 35.09
CA LYS A 296 -4.72 36.03 34.84
C LYS A 296 -3.42 36.82 35.11
N ALA A 297 -2.60 36.38 36.06
CA ALA A 297 -1.31 36.98 36.38
C ALA A 297 -0.27 36.84 35.24
N ILE A 298 -0.41 35.84 34.36
CA ILE A 298 0.57 35.51 33.33
C ILE A 298 0.11 36.03 31.97
N ILE A 299 -1.12 35.72 31.56
CA ILE A 299 -1.65 36.10 30.23
C ILE A 299 -2.43 37.43 30.26
N GLY A 300 -2.77 37.94 31.45
CA GLY A 300 -3.46 39.23 31.64
C GLY A 300 -4.98 39.20 31.42
N ARG A 301 -5.55 38.10 30.91
CA ARG A 301 -6.98 37.96 30.59
C ARG A 301 -7.50 36.55 30.89
N GLN A 302 -8.81 36.42 31.10
CA GLN A 302 -9.50 35.13 31.14
C GLN A 302 -10.20 34.89 29.80
N TYR A 303 -10.11 33.67 29.28
CA TYR A 303 -10.71 33.28 28.01
C TYR A 303 -12.04 32.55 28.24
N SER A 304 -12.97 32.76 27.32
CA SER A 304 -14.17 31.90 27.21
C SER A 304 -13.81 30.58 26.54
N PHE A 305 -14.73 29.62 26.57
CA PHE A 305 -14.58 28.31 25.92
C PHE A 305 -14.07 28.43 24.46
N TRP A 306 -14.66 29.32 23.67
CA TRP A 306 -14.27 29.55 22.27
C TRP A 306 -12.87 30.15 22.13
N GLY A 307 -12.39 30.89 23.12
CA GLY A 307 -11.01 31.38 23.15
C GLY A 307 -9.99 30.24 23.27
N TYR A 308 -10.27 29.24 24.11
CA TYR A 308 -9.42 28.05 24.23
C TYR A 308 -9.44 27.21 22.96
N VAL A 309 -10.63 27.01 22.36
CA VAL A 309 -10.76 26.29 21.08
C VAL A 309 -9.96 26.98 19.98
N ALA A 310 -10.08 28.31 19.85
CA ALA A 310 -9.35 29.06 18.85
C ALA A 310 -7.82 28.93 19.00
N LEU A 311 -7.32 28.99 20.24
CA LEU A 311 -5.88 28.83 20.53
C LEU A 311 -5.37 27.43 20.13
N PHE A 312 -6.09 26.38 20.48
CA PHE A 312 -5.68 25.01 20.16
C PHE A 312 -5.80 24.70 18.66
N VAL A 313 -6.83 25.22 17.99
CA VAL A 313 -6.97 25.13 16.54
C VAL A 313 -5.84 25.87 15.83
N LEU A 314 -5.46 27.05 16.31
CA LEU A 314 -4.33 27.80 15.77
C LEU A 314 -3.00 27.03 15.94
N TYR A 315 -2.75 26.48 17.12
CA TYR A 315 -1.58 25.62 17.36
C TYR A 315 -1.53 24.42 16.41
N ALA A 316 -2.65 23.73 16.24
CA ALA A 316 -2.77 22.61 15.32
C ALA A 316 -2.55 23.05 13.86
N ALA A 317 -3.11 24.20 13.45
CA ALA A 317 -2.94 24.75 12.12
C ALA A 317 -1.48 25.13 11.82
N LEU A 318 -0.76 25.74 12.78
CA LEU A 318 0.67 26.02 12.66
C LEU A 318 1.49 24.74 12.46
N ASN A 319 1.22 23.72 13.28
CA ASN A 319 1.89 22.42 13.14
C ASN A 319 1.57 21.74 11.79
N ILE A 320 0.35 21.86 11.27
CA ILE A 320 0.00 21.36 9.93
C ILE A 320 0.76 22.13 8.85
N LEU A 321 0.78 23.46 8.92
CA LEU A 321 1.41 24.31 7.91
C LEU A 321 2.92 24.05 7.85
N ILE A 322 3.58 24.12 9.00
CA ILE A 322 5.03 23.92 9.12
C ILE A 322 5.38 22.45 8.85
N GLY A 323 4.60 21.50 9.38
CA GLY A 323 4.81 20.08 9.17
C GLY A 323 4.66 19.65 7.71
N LYS A 324 3.82 20.32 6.92
CA LYS A 324 3.74 20.12 5.47
C LYS A 324 5.01 20.58 4.75
N VAL A 325 5.59 21.72 5.16
CA VAL A 325 6.83 22.25 4.57
C VAL A 325 8.00 21.28 4.80
N PHE A 326 8.16 20.78 6.02
CA PHE A 326 9.25 19.85 6.36
C PHE A 326 8.90 18.37 6.17
N SER A 327 7.75 18.07 5.54
CA SER A 327 7.29 16.71 5.22
C SER A 327 7.14 15.76 6.42
N VAL A 328 6.79 16.27 7.60
CA VAL A 328 6.63 15.47 8.84
C VAL A 328 5.57 14.37 8.71
N PHE A 329 4.57 14.57 7.84
CA PHE A 329 3.46 13.64 7.63
C PHE A 329 3.78 12.50 6.64
N ARG A 330 5.03 12.40 6.15
CA ARG A 330 5.49 11.40 5.17
C ARG A 330 6.50 10.40 5.75
N VAL A 331 6.45 10.18 7.06
CA VAL A 331 7.40 9.35 7.85
C VAL A 331 7.73 7.99 7.23
N VAL A 332 6.72 7.28 6.69
CA VAL A 332 6.91 5.93 6.13
C VAL A 332 7.94 5.89 5.00
N HIS A 333 8.13 6.99 4.28
CA HIS A 333 8.96 7.07 3.08
C HIS A 333 10.33 7.72 3.32
N GLN A 334 10.58 8.17 4.55
CA GLN A 334 11.74 8.98 4.92
C GLN A 334 12.79 8.15 5.66
N GLN A 335 14.07 8.51 5.50
CA GLN A 335 15.17 7.91 6.29
C GLN A 335 15.11 8.37 7.76
N TYR A 336 15.72 7.64 8.69
CA TYR A 336 15.65 7.98 10.13
C TYR A 336 16.15 9.40 10.46
N ILE A 337 17.21 9.87 9.80
CA ILE A 337 17.71 11.25 9.95
C ILE A 337 16.69 12.28 9.44
N GLU A 338 15.98 11.99 8.35
CA GLU A 338 14.95 12.89 7.81
C GLU A 338 13.75 12.98 8.76
N ILE A 339 13.39 11.87 9.41
CA ILE A 339 12.35 11.85 10.44
C ILE A 339 12.78 12.75 11.60
N LEU A 340 14.02 12.62 12.09
CA LEU A 340 14.53 13.45 13.18
C LEU A 340 14.52 14.95 12.82
N LEU A 341 15.05 15.31 11.65
CA LEU A 341 15.10 16.70 11.20
C LEU A 341 13.71 17.29 10.96
N SER A 342 12.82 16.54 10.30
CA SER A 342 11.46 17.02 10.01
C SER A 342 10.66 17.29 11.28
N HIS A 343 10.70 16.37 12.26
CA HIS A 343 10.05 16.59 13.57
C HIS A 343 10.72 17.74 14.33
N GLY A 344 12.06 17.77 14.35
CA GLY A 344 12.82 18.83 15.01
C GLY A 344 12.46 20.22 14.49
N PHE A 345 12.53 20.45 13.19
CA PHE A 345 12.18 21.74 12.59
C PHE A 345 10.71 22.11 12.81
N THR A 346 9.81 21.14 12.63
CA THR A 346 8.36 21.39 12.80
C THR A 346 8.05 21.83 14.21
N VAL A 347 8.52 21.07 15.20
CA VAL A 347 8.25 21.33 16.61
C VAL A 347 8.94 22.62 17.07
N ILE A 348 10.20 22.85 16.70
CA ILE A 348 10.90 24.08 17.11
C ILE A 348 10.21 25.32 16.54
N LEU A 349 9.92 25.34 15.23
CA LEU A 349 9.34 26.51 14.57
C LEU A 349 7.88 26.74 15.00
N ALA A 350 7.07 25.69 15.11
CA ALA A 350 5.68 25.83 15.56
C ALA A 350 5.60 26.35 17.00
N ASN A 351 6.44 25.83 17.90
CA ASN A 351 6.47 26.29 19.29
C ASN A 351 7.09 27.70 19.41
N ALA A 352 8.07 28.06 18.58
CA ALA A 352 8.59 29.43 18.55
C ALA A 352 7.53 30.44 18.07
N ALA A 353 6.80 30.11 17.00
CA ALA A 353 5.69 30.94 16.52
C ALA A 353 4.60 31.09 17.59
N THR A 354 4.18 29.98 18.20
CA THR A 354 3.19 29.97 19.29
C THR A 354 3.68 30.79 20.49
N TYR A 355 4.96 30.70 20.85
CA TYR A 355 5.53 31.51 21.93
C TYR A 355 5.46 33.00 21.62
N ILE A 356 5.77 33.40 20.37
CA ILE A 356 5.66 34.80 19.94
C ILE A 356 4.20 35.28 20.03
N GLU A 357 3.24 34.46 19.59
CA GLU A 357 1.81 34.78 19.72
C GLU A 357 1.41 34.97 21.18
N LEU A 358 1.80 34.04 22.07
CA LEU A 358 1.55 34.16 23.51
C LEU A 358 2.22 35.37 24.13
N ALA A 359 3.44 35.71 23.70
CA ALA A 359 4.17 36.88 24.16
C ALA A 359 3.50 38.18 23.72
N LEU A 360 2.95 38.23 22.50
CA LEU A 360 2.18 39.38 22.01
C LEU A 360 0.88 39.56 22.79
N ILE A 361 0.16 38.45 23.03
CA ILE A 361 -1.08 38.44 23.81
C ILE A 361 -0.82 38.88 25.26
N GLY A 362 0.18 38.28 25.91
CA GLY A 362 0.53 38.53 27.31
C GLY A 362 1.36 39.80 27.51
N ARG A 363 1.75 40.49 26.43
CA ARG A 363 2.66 41.65 26.44
C ARG A 363 3.98 41.35 27.18
N TRP A 364 4.55 40.17 26.92
CA TRP A 364 5.78 39.70 27.55
C TRP A 364 7.03 40.32 26.92
N ARG A 365 8.08 40.50 27.71
CA ARG A 365 9.45 40.72 27.21
C ARG A 365 10.03 39.39 26.75
N PHE A 366 10.93 39.45 25.76
CA PHE A 366 11.61 38.27 25.24
C PHE A 366 12.25 37.45 26.37
N ARG A 367 12.04 36.12 26.35
CA ARG A 367 12.45 35.11 27.36
C ARG A 367 11.54 34.94 28.57
N MET A 368 10.57 35.81 28.83
CA MET A 368 9.61 35.57 29.91
C MET A 368 8.74 34.34 29.62
N HIS A 369 8.50 33.51 30.64
CA HIS A 369 7.70 32.28 30.58
C HIS A 369 8.03 31.33 29.41
N ILE A 370 9.30 31.25 28.99
CA ILE A 370 9.71 30.38 27.87
C ILE A 370 9.85 28.90 28.25
N ALA A 371 10.12 28.60 29.53
CA ALA A 371 10.41 27.24 30.00
C ALA A 371 9.30 26.21 29.68
N PRO A 372 8.00 26.49 29.85
CA PRO A 372 6.96 25.55 29.47
C PRO A 372 6.94 25.26 27.95
N MET A 373 7.21 26.25 27.09
CA MET A 373 7.29 26.01 25.64
C MET A 373 8.50 25.15 25.25
N ILE A 374 9.64 25.27 25.95
CA ILE A 374 10.79 24.39 25.74
C ILE A 374 10.42 22.95 26.13
N ALA A 375 9.71 22.77 27.26
CA ALA A 375 9.23 21.46 27.68
C ALA A 375 8.23 20.84 26.68
N VAL A 376 7.27 21.63 26.19
CA VAL A 376 6.34 21.20 25.13
C VAL A 376 7.11 20.77 23.88
N ALA A 377 8.12 21.54 23.45
CA ALA A 377 8.93 21.19 22.30
C ALA A 377 9.70 19.87 22.51
N ALA A 378 10.32 19.66 23.67
CA ALA A 378 11.04 18.43 23.97
C ALA A 378 10.12 17.20 23.98
N ILE A 379 8.95 17.31 24.64
CA ILE A 379 7.96 16.23 24.72
C ILE A 379 7.37 15.93 23.33
N ASN A 380 7.00 16.95 22.57
CA ASN A 380 6.44 16.76 21.22
C ASN A 380 7.45 16.14 20.26
N LEU A 381 8.74 16.50 20.37
CA LEU A 381 9.79 15.84 19.60
C LEU A 381 9.88 14.35 19.95
N LEU A 382 9.89 14.00 21.24
CA LEU A 382 9.92 12.60 21.69
C LEU A 382 8.70 11.82 21.18
N ILE A 383 7.49 12.37 21.35
CA ILE A 383 6.25 11.78 20.84
C ILE A 383 6.35 11.58 19.33
N GLY A 384 6.82 12.58 18.59
CA GLY A 384 6.95 12.50 17.12
C GLY A 384 7.89 11.37 16.68
N LEU A 385 9.02 11.20 17.35
CA LEU A 385 9.99 10.14 17.07
C LEU A 385 9.43 8.74 17.39
N VAL A 386 8.87 8.55 18.60
CA VAL A 386 8.30 7.25 19.00
C VAL A 386 7.10 6.89 18.13
N TRP A 387 6.22 7.86 17.85
CA TRP A 387 5.07 7.68 16.96
C TRP A 387 5.50 7.29 15.55
N SER A 388 6.58 7.90 15.05
CA SER A 388 7.13 7.60 13.72
C SER A 388 7.60 6.15 13.61
N LEU A 389 8.27 5.64 14.63
CA LEU A 389 8.70 4.25 14.71
C LEU A 389 7.49 3.30 14.75
N LEU A 390 6.49 3.62 15.58
CA LEU A 390 5.24 2.86 15.67
C LEU A 390 4.50 2.80 14.34
N VAL A 391 4.30 3.94 13.67
CA VAL A 391 3.59 4.02 12.39
C VAL A 391 4.33 3.24 11.31
N ARG A 392 5.67 3.33 11.26
CA ARG A 392 6.49 2.55 10.33
C ARG A 392 6.34 1.05 10.58
N TRP A 393 6.41 0.61 11.84
CA TRP A 393 6.22 -0.79 12.21
C TRP A 393 4.82 -1.31 11.86
N LEU A 394 3.77 -0.56 12.21
CA LEU A 394 2.39 -0.88 11.85
C LEU A 394 2.23 -0.95 10.32
N TYR A 395 2.78 0.03 9.60
CA TYR A 395 2.69 0.09 8.15
C TYR A 395 3.36 -1.13 7.49
N ALA A 396 4.56 -1.51 7.92
CA ALA A 396 5.28 -2.67 7.39
C ALA A 396 4.54 -4.00 7.65
N ASN A 397 3.93 -4.15 8.84
CA ASN A 397 3.20 -5.36 9.20
C ASN A 397 1.82 -5.47 8.51
N ILE A 398 1.16 -4.32 8.27
CA ILE A 398 -0.15 -4.27 7.61
C ILE A 398 -0.02 -4.33 6.07
N TYR A 399 1.03 -3.72 5.51
CA TYR A 399 1.24 -3.58 4.08
C TYR A 399 2.60 -4.18 3.66
N PRO A 400 2.66 -5.48 3.34
CA PRO A 400 3.90 -6.10 2.90
C PRO A 400 4.42 -5.47 1.59
N ALA A 401 5.73 -5.60 1.37
CA ALA A 401 6.40 -5.16 0.15
C ALA A 401 5.70 -5.70 -1.10
N HIS A 402 5.62 -4.87 -2.15
CA HIS A 402 4.98 -5.30 -3.40
C HIS A 402 5.94 -6.20 -4.16
N GLU A 403 5.45 -7.31 -4.69
CA GLU A 403 6.19 -8.10 -5.66
C GLU A 403 6.25 -7.32 -6.98
N VAL A 404 7.47 -7.03 -7.44
CA VAL A 404 7.73 -6.23 -8.65
C VAL A 404 8.39 -7.08 -9.72
N LEU A 405 7.87 -6.97 -10.94
CA LEU A 405 8.55 -7.37 -12.18
C LEU A 405 9.37 -6.20 -12.71
N LEU A 406 10.68 -6.37 -12.88
CA LEU A 406 11.55 -5.37 -13.52
C LEU A 406 11.72 -5.67 -15.01
N ILE A 407 11.30 -4.73 -15.85
CA ILE A 407 11.51 -4.77 -17.31
C ILE A 407 12.63 -3.80 -17.65
N TYR A 408 13.70 -4.30 -18.29
CA TYR A 408 14.90 -3.48 -18.54
C TYR A 408 15.41 -3.55 -19.98
N GLY A 409 15.98 -2.43 -20.43
CA GLY A 409 16.70 -2.29 -21.70
C GLY A 409 18.18 -2.65 -21.61
N LYS A 410 19.01 -2.14 -22.53
CA LYS A 410 20.40 -2.62 -22.72
C LYS A 410 21.42 -2.21 -21.64
N ASN A 411 21.25 -1.10 -20.91
CA ASN A 411 22.43 -0.42 -20.32
C ASN A 411 22.38 0.10 -18.87
N ASN A 412 21.41 -0.27 -18.01
CA ASN A 412 21.38 0.34 -16.66
C ASN A 412 20.74 -0.52 -15.57
N MET A 413 20.92 -1.84 -15.63
CA MET A 413 20.29 -2.78 -14.70
C MET A 413 20.82 -2.62 -13.26
N GLU A 414 22.15 -2.56 -13.09
CA GLU A 414 22.79 -2.61 -11.76
C GLU A 414 22.42 -1.41 -10.88
N SER A 415 22.37 -0.20 -11.43
CA SER A 415 22.09 1.01 -10.63
C SER A 415 20.66 1.06 -10.09
N LEU A 416 19.67 0.62 -10.90
CA LEU A 416 18.28 0.57 -10.49
C LEU A 416 18.02 -0.61 -9.55
N GLU A 417 18.68 -1.75 -9.78
CA GLU A 417 18.57 -2.93 -8.94
C GLU A 417 19.17 -2.70 -7.54
N GLU A 418 20.35 -2.08 -7.44
CA GLU A 418 20.92 -1.69 -6.14
C GLU A 418 19.99 -0.75 -5.37
N GLU A 419 19.36 0.21 -6.04
CA GLU A 419 18.45 1.15 -5.41
C GLU A 419 17.14 0.48 -4.97
N LEU A 420 16.66 -0.51 -5.74
CA LEU A 420 15.51 -1.35 -5.36
C LEU A 420 15.82 -2.23 -4.15
N LEU A 421 17.01 -2.85 -4.11
CA LEU A 421 17.45 -3.69 -3.00
C LEU A 421 17.60 -2.88 -1.70
N LYS A 422 18.09 -1.64 -1.77
CA LYS A 422 18.08 -0.70 -0.62
C LYS A 422 16.67 -0.38 -0.12
N GLN A 423 15.65 -0.53 -0.95
CA GLN A 423 14.24 -0.33 -0.61
C GLN A 423 13.48 -1.65 -0.42
N GLY A 424 14.15 -2.72 0.02
CA GLY A 424 13.56 -4.06 0.22
C GLY A 424 12.33 -4.11 1.15
N GLU A 425 12.16 -3.14 2.05
CA GLU A 425 10.94 -2.99 2.86
C GLU A 425 9.69 -2.63 2.02
N ARG A 426 9.89 -2.07 0.82
CA ARG A 426 8.83 -1.50 -0.03
C ARG A 426 8.61 -2.28 -1.32
N PHE A 427 9.70 -2.75 -1.93
CA PHE A 427 9.70 -3.51 -3.18
C PHE A 427 10.45 -4.82 -3.00
N HIS A 428 9.80 -5.91 -3.37
CA HIS A 428 10.42 -7.23 -3.45
C HIS A 428 10.56 -7.60 -4.92
N LEU A 429 11.78 -7.50 -5.45
CA LEU A 429 12.07 -7.87 -6.83
C LEU A 429 11.95 -9.40 -6.98
N LYS A 430 10.94 -9.86 -7.72
CA LYS A 430 10.67 -11.31 -7.90
C LYS A 430 11.21 -11.84 -9.22
N THR A 431 11.04 -11.06 -10.28
CA THR A 431 11.37 -11.48 -11.64
C THR A 431 11.93 -10.30 -12.42
N ARG A 432 12.85 -10.61 -13.33
CA ARG A 432 13.49 -9.67 -14.25
C ARG A 432 13.30 -10.18 -15.67
N ILE A 433 13.02 -9.27 -16.60
CA ILE A 433 12.86 -9.62 -18.02
C ILE A 433 13.47 -8.54 -18.92
N SER A 434 14.21 -8.97 -19.93
CA SER A 434 14.82 -8.05 -20.89
C SER A 434 13.85 -7.73 -22.02
N LEU A 435 13.89 -6.49 -22.53
CA LEU A 435 13.19 -6.12 -23.77
C LEU A 435 13.55 -7.02 -24.97
N LYS A 436 14.70 -7.70 -24.93
CA LYS A 436 15.14 -8.64 -25.97
C LYS A 436 14.29 -9.92 -26.04
N GLU A 437 13.57 -10.28 -24.98
CA GLU A 437 12.76 -11.50 -24.94
C GLU A 437 11.45 -11.40 -25.74
N GLY A 438 11.13 -10.22 -26.26
CA GLY A 438 9.97 -9.98 -27.10
C GLY A 438 8.71 -9.63 -26.28
N ARG A 439 7.78 -8.91 -26.94
CA ARG A 439 6.60 -8.34 -26.30
C ARG A 439 5.68 -9.41 -25.69
N GLU A 440 5.51 -10.56 -26.33
CA GLU A 440 4.62 -11.62 -25.83
C GLU A 440 5.08 -12.25 -24.52
N ALA A 441 6.39 -12.49 -24.37
CA ALA A 441 6.97 -13.01 -23.13
C ALA A 441 6.77 -12.02 -21.98
N ILE A 442 7.03 -10.73 -22.24
CA ILE A 442 6.85 -9.65 -21.27
C ILE A 442 5.38 -9.51 -20.85
N ILE A 443 4.45 -9.55 -21.80
CA ILE A 443 3.01 -9.52 -21.55
C ILE A 443 2.58 -10.68 -20.63
N ARG A 444 3.13 -11.88 -20.85
CA ARG A 444 2.86 -13.07 -20.03
C ARG A 444 3.32 -12.88 -18.58
N GLU A 445 4.52 -12.33 -18.40
CA GLU A 445 5.07 -12.04 -17.06
C GLU A 445 4.34 -10.89 -16.36
N ILE A 446 3.93 -9.84 -17.09
CA ILE A 446 3.11 -8.75 -16.53
C ILE A 446 1.79 -9.30 -15.97
N ARG A 447 1.17 -10.29 -16.61
CA ARG A 447 -0.07 -10.91 -16.09
C ARG A 447 0.15 -11.62 -14.75
N ARG A 448 1.31 -12.23 -14.55
CA ARG A 448 1.69 -12.99 -13.34
C ARG A 448 2.06 -12.13 -12.15
N HIS A 449 2.37 -10.85 -12.36
CA HIS A 449 2.82 -9.93 -11.30
C HIS A 449 1.75 -8.87 -10.96
N GLU A 450 1.70 -8.42 -9.72
CA GLU A 450 0.79 -7.34 -9.29
C GLU A 450 1.32 -5.94 -9.68
N SER A 451 2.65 -5.77 -9.65
CA SER A 451 3.34 -4.52 -9.95
C SER A 451 4.47 -4.71 -10.96
N VAL A 452 4.67 -3.72 -11.82
CA VAL A 452 5.66 -3.70 -12.89
C VAL A 452 6.49 -2.43 -12.75
N MET A 453 7.80 -2.55 -12.89
CA MET A 453 8.73 -1.43 -12.96
C MET A 453 9.45 -1.44 -14.31
N LEU A 454 9.37 -0.31 -15.01
CA LEU A 454 9.99 -0.06 -16.30
C LEU A 454 11.30 0.70 -16.06
N GLY A 455 12.41 0.07 -16.39
CA GLY A 455 13.73 0.71 -16.45
C GLY A 455 13.86 1.64 -17.66
N GLU A 456 15.08 2.09 -17.94
CA GLU A 456 15.36 2.89 -19.14
C GLU A 456 15.09 2.06 -20.42
N MET A 457 14.24 2.60 -21.29
CA MET A 457 13.79 1.97 -22.52
C MET A 457 13.33 3.02 -23.55
N PRO A 458 13.24 2.66 -24.85
CA PRO A 458 12.70 3.55 -25.88
C PRO A 458 11.29 4.03 -25.54
N GLU A 459 10.95 5.27 -25.94
CA GLU A 459 9.66 5.88 -25.59
C GLU A 459 8.45 5.12 -26.12
N GLU A 460 8.58 4.49 -27.29
CA GLU A 460 7.52 3.68 -27.90
C GLU A 460 7.18 2.45 -27.04
N GLU A 461 8.19 1.67 -26.65
CA GLU A 461 8.03 0.52 -25.75
C GLU A 461 7.50 0.95 -24.39
N ARG A 462 8.03 2.04 -23.84
CA ARG A 462 7.59 2.61 -22.55
C ARG A 462 6.10 2.92 -22.56
N THR A 463 5.64 3.63 -23.59
CA THR A 463 4.24 4.04 -23.73
C THR A 463 3.33 2.83 -23.87
N PHE A 464 3.75 1.84 -24.65
CA PHE A 464 3.01 0.58 -24.81
C PHE A 464 2.80 -0.13 -23.47
N TYR A 465 3.87 -0.38 -22.70
CA TYR A 465 3.76 -1.10 -21.43
C TYR A 465 3.00 -0.31 -20.36
N ILE A 466 3.12 1.02 -20.33
CA ILE A 466 2.31 1.87 -19.44
C ILE A 466 0.82 1.69 -19.77
N ARG A 467 0.45 1.77 -21.06
CA ARG A 467 -0.95 1.60 -21.50
C ARG A 467 -1.47 0.19 -21.19
N TYR A 468 -0.69 -0.84 -21.52
CA TYR A 468 -1.07 -2.23 -21.26
C TYR A 468 -1.25 -2.50 -19.76
N CYS A 469 -0.33 -2.03 -18.91
CA CYS A 469 -0.49 -2.17 -17.46
C CYS A 469 -1.75 -1.45 -16.95
N TYR A 470 -2.04 -0.27 -17.48
CA TYR A 470 -3.25 0.48 -17.12
C TYR A 470 -4.53 -0.27 -17.51
N GLU A 471 -4.61 -0.80 -18.73
CA GLU A 471 -5.73 -1.63 -19.22
C GLU A 471 -5.95 -2.88 -18.35
N GLN A 472 -4.86 -3.53 -17.93
CA GLN A 472 -4.89 -4.72 -17.07
C GLN A 472 -5.02 -4.40 -15.57
N LYS A 473 -5.21 -3.13 -15.20
CA LYS A 473 -5.27 -2.63 -13.82
C LYS A 473 -4.05 -3.06 -12.97
N LYS A 474 -2.90 -3.22 -13.63
CA LYS A 474 -1.60 -3.49 -13.01
C LYS A 474 -0.94 -2.18 -12.60
N ARG A 475 -0.24 -2.20 -11.48
CA ARG A 475 0.49 -1.02 -11.01
C ARG A 475 1.81 -0.91 -11.77
N CYS A 476 2.04 0.23 -12.42
CA CYS A 476 3.22 0.47 -13.23
C CYS A 476 4.06 1.62 -12.66
N TYR A 477 5.37 1.41 -12.58
CA TYR A 477 6.38 2.41 -12.20
C TYR A 477 7.32 2.62 -13.38
N CYS A 478 7.66 3.85 -13.71
CA CYS A 478 8.65 4.15 -14.75
C CYS A 478 9.58 5.27 -14.30
N GLN A 479 10.82 5.27 -14.80
CA GLN A 479 11.71 6.41 -14.60
C GLN A 479 11.23 7.64 -15.39
N THR A 480 11.32 8.80 -14.76
CA THR A 480 10.92 10.09 -15.34
C THR A 480 11.99 10.61 -16.32
N THR A 481 11.56 11.02 -17.52
CA THR A 481 12.41 11.73 -18.49
C THR A 481 12.25 13.25 -18.36
N LEU A 482 13.11 14.03 -19.02
CA LEU A 482 12.98 15.49 -19.05
C LEU A 482 11.66 15.94 -19.69
N ALA A 483 11.23 15.26 -20.75
CA ALA A 483 9.94 15.51 -21.41
C ALA A 483 8.76 15.29 -20.44
N ASP A 484 8.81 14.23 -19.63
CA ASP A 484 7.77 13.98 -18.62
C ASP A 484 7.71 15.12 -17.58
N ILE A 485 8.87 15.65 -17.14
CA ILE A 485 8.92 16.78 -16.18
C ILE A 485 8.30 18.04 -16.80
N LEU A 486 8.62 18.33 -18.07
CA LEU A 486 8.01 19.44 -18.81
C LEU A 486 6.49 19.28 -18.90
N LEU A 487 6.00 18.10 -19.26
CA LEU A 487 4.56 17.82 -19.36
C LEU A 487 3.86 17.99 -18.00
N MET A 488 4.45 17.45 -16.92
CA MET A 488 3.88 17.53 -15.57
C MET A 488 3.86 18.95 -14.99
N SER A 489 4.76 19.83 -15.43
CA SER A 489 4.87 21.22 -14.98
C SER A 489 4.18 22.24 -15.88
N SER A 490 3.68 21.79 -17.04
CA SER A 490 2.99 22.66 -18.00
C SER A 490 1.69 23.25 -17.42
N GLU A 491 1.36 24.46 -17.87
CA GLU A 491 0.11 25.10 -17.55
C GLU A 491 -0.99 24.64 -18.51
N LYS A 492 -2.14 24.22 -17.97
CA LYS A 492 -3.27 23.78 -18.79
C LYS A 492 -4.07 25.00 -19.25
N ILE A 493 -4.21 25.15 -20.56
CA ILE A 493 -5.07 26.16 -21.18
C ILE A 493 -6.26 25.44 -21.82
N SER A 494 -7.47 25.82 -21.44
CA SER A 494 -8.68 25.30 -22.07
C SER A 494 -9.05 26.18 -23.25
N LEU A 495 -9.12 25.59 -24.44
CA LEU A 495 -9.60 26.22 -25.66
C LEU A 495 -10.87 25.50 -26.10
N SER A 496 -12.04 26.05 -25.74
CA SER A 496 -13.38 25.51 -26.00
C SER A 496 -13.55 24.04 -25.56
N ASP A 497 -13.19 23.09 -26.42
CA ASP A 497 -13.30 21.64 -26.26
C ASP A 497 -11.93 20.92 -26.12
N LYS A 498 -10.80 21.64 -26.27
CA LYS A 498 -9.45 21.09 -26.21
C LYS A 498 -8.67 21.64 -25.02
N THR A 499 -7.82 20.79 -24.44
CA THR A 499 -6.83 21.21 -23.44
C THR A 499 -5.46 21.28 -24.08
N LEU A 500 -4.85 22.46 -24.10
CA LEU A 500 -3.48 22.69 -24.53
C LEU A 500 -2.55 22.72 -23.31
N GLN A 501 -1.30 22.30 -23.50
CA GLN A 501 -0.24 22.42 -22.50
C GLN A 501 0.70 23.56 -22.90
N LEU A 502 0.75 24.60 -22.08
CA LEU A 502 1.68 25.72 -22.23
C LEU A 502 2.97 25.41 -21.48
N PHE A 503 4.08 25.30 -22.22
CA PHE A 503 5.42 25.17 -21.66
C PHE A 503 6.05 26.54 -21.53
N ARG A 504 6.03 27.12 -20.32
CA ARG A 504 6.72 28.38 -20.06
C ARG A 504 8.21 28.08 -19.91
N ASN A 505 9.04 28.50 -20.89
CA ASN A 505 10.50 28.44 -20.77
C ASN A 505 11.06 29.58 -19.88
N CYS A 506 10.24 30.11 -18.99
CA CYS A 506 10.64 31.15 -18.06
C CYS A 506 11.08 30.43 -16.77
N GLY A 507 12.22 30.82 -16.22
CA GLY A 507 12.53 30.46 -14.82
C GLY A 507 11.53 31.12 -13.86
N LEU A 508 12.02 31.56 -12.71
CA LEU A 508 11.18 32.21 -11.69
C LEU A 508 10.44 33.45 -12.23
N THR A 509 9.17 33.60 -11.82
CA THR A 509 8.40 34.83 -12.04
C THR A 509 9.09 36.03 -11.36
N VAL A 510 8.72 37.25 -11.75
CA VAL A 510 9.32 38.46 -11.19
C VAL A 510 9.12 38.52 -9.67
N GLU A 511 7.92 38.22 -9.20
CA GLU A 511 7.56 38.17 -7.78
C GLU A 511 8.36 37.10 -7.02
N GLN A 512 8.41 35.87 -7.55
CA GLN A 512 9.18 34.79 -6.96
C GLN A 512 10.67 35.14 -6.83
N ARG A 513 11.22 35.81 -7.86
CA ARG A 513 12.61 36.26 -7.88
C ARG A 513 12.87 37.37 -6.86
N ALA A 514 11.95 38.31 -6.71
CA ALA A 514 12.06 39.37 -5.72
C ALA A 514 11.99 38.79 -4.30
N ALA A 515 10.99 37.94 -4.01
CA ALA A 515 10.86 37.26 -2.72
C ALA A 515 12.09 36.41 -2.39
N LYS A 516 12.57 35.62 -3.35
CA LYS A 516 13.80 34.82 -3.21
C LYS A 516 15.02 35.69 -2.90
N ARG A 517 15.13 36.85 -3.57
CA ARG A 517 16.25 37.77 -3.34
C ARG A 517 16.22 38.37 -1.94
N VAL A 518 15.05 38.79 -1.45
CA VAL A 518 14.90 39.31 -0.08
C VAL A 518 15.31 38.24 0.93
N PHE A 519 14.80 37.02 0.76
CA PHE A 519 15.17 35.89 1.61
C PHE A 519 16.68 35.60 1.57
N ASP A 520 17.27 35.50 0.38
CA ASP A 520 18.70 35.23 0.21
C ASP A 520 19.58 36.24 0.95
N VAL A 521 19.23 37.54 0.88
CA VAL A 521 19.96 38.61 1.55
C VAL A 521 19.82 38.52 3.06
N VAL A 522 18.59 38.40 3.56
CA VAL A 522 18.31 38.33 5.01
C VAL A 522 18.95 37.09 5.62
N PHE A 523 18.76 35.92 4.99
CA PHE A 523 19.32 34.66 5.47
C PHE A 523 20.85 34.68 5.46
N SER A 524 21.48 35.14 4.37
CA SER A 524 22.94 35.18 4.28
C SER A 524 23.54 36.18 5.28
N ALA A 525 22.90 37.35 5.47
CA ALA A 525 23.34 38.32 6.47
C ALA A 525 23.26 37.74 7.88
N LEU A 526 22.15 37.06 8.22
CA LEU A 526 21.98 36.41 9.51
C LEU A 526 23.03 35.31 9.74
N VAL A 527 23.29 34.45 8.75
CA VAL A 527 24.32 33.41 8.84
C VAL A 527 25.71 34.01 9.02
N LEU A 528 26.06 35.04 8.27
CA LEU A 528 27.37 35.70 8.38
C LEU A 528 27.58 36.35 9.75
N VAL A 529 26.53 36.95 10.34
CA VAL A 529 26.60 37.53 11.69
C VAL A 529 26.70 36.43 12.75
N LEU A 530 25.80 35.46 12.73
CA LEU A 530 25.75 34.39 13.74
C LEU A 530 26.98 33.48 13.71
N LEU A 531 27.54 33.21 12.53
CA LEU A 531 28.73 32.38 12.35
C LEU A 531 30.02 33.19 12.21
N SER A 532 30.01 34.51 12.42
CA SER A 532 31.19 35.38 12.27
C SER A 532 32.41 34.89 13.05
N TRP A 533 32.21 34.42 14.28
CA TRP A 533 33.24 33.80 15.12
C TRP A 533 33.84 32.55 14.46
N LEU A 534 33.01 31.71 13.81
CA LEU A 534 33.46 30.51 13.12
C LEU A 534 34.25 30.85 11.85
N TYR A 535 33.84 31.88 11.08
CA TYR A 535 34.62 32.36 9.94
C TYR A 535 36.03 32.78 10.35
N LEU A 536 36.16 33.48 11.48
CA LEU A 536 37.45 33.93 11.99
C LEU A 536 38.34 32.73 12.38
N ILE A 537 37.78 31.76 13.09
CA ILE A 537 38.49 30.52 13.46
C ILE A 537 38.97 29.76 12.22
N LEU A 538 38.09 29.57 11.23
CA LEU A 538 38.44 28.86 10.00
C LEU A 538 39.48 29.62 9.16
N ALA A 539 39.37 30.95 9.08
CA ALA A 539 40.34 31.77 8.37
C ALA A 539 41.73 31.70 9.03
N LEU A 540 41.79 31.76 10.36
CA LEU A 540 43.04 31.62 11.11
C LEU A 540 43.63 30.21 10.95
N TYR A 541 42.79 29.17 11.04
CA TYR A 541 43.19 27.79 10.84
C TYR A 541 43.82 27.58 9.45
N VAL A 542 43.15 28.03 8.39
CA VAL A 542 43.68 27.93 7.01
C VAL A 542 44.95 28.75 6.85
N ARG A 543 45.04 29.93 7.48
CA ARG A 543 46.25 30.76 7.45
C ARG A 543 47.46 30.06 8.06
N ILE A 544 47.26 29.33 9.16
CA ILE A 544 48.29 28.53 9.84
C ILE A 544 48.65 27.29 9.02
N ALA A 545 47.65 26.57 8.51
CA ALA A 545 47.84 25.31 7.82
C ALA A 545 48.38 25.44 6.37
N ALA A 546 48.05 26.55 5.68
CA ALA A 546 48.29 26.72 4.24
C ALA A 546 48.96 28.03 3.83
N GLY A 547 49.12 28.99 4.75
CA GLY A 547 49.62 30.33 4.44
C GLY A 547 48.61 31.21 3.69
N ALA A 548 49.10 32.22 2.96
CA ALA A 548 48.28 33.02 2.06
C ALA A 548 48.28 32.39 0.64
N PRO A 549 47.18 32.52 -0.14
CA PRO A 549 45.88 33.10 0.20
C PRO A 549 44.98 32.15 1.04
N ILE A 550 44.11 32.75 1.87
CA ILE A 550 43.13 32.03 2.71
C ILE A 550 41.96 31.52 1.86
N LEU A 551 41.52 32.32 0.88
CA LEU A 551 40.41 32.00 0.00
C LEU A 551 40.93 31.59 -1.39
N THR A 552 40.33 30.56 -1.95
CA THR A 552 40.46 30.19 -3.37
C THR A 552 39.26 30.74 -4.15
N LYS A 553 39.50 31.08 -5.42
CA LYS A 553 38.48 31.57 -6.35
C LYS A 553 38.41 30.62 -7.55
N ARG A 554 37.21 30.27 -7.97
CA ARG A 554 36.96 29.46 -9.18
C ARG A 554 35.92 30.14 -10.05
N GLU A 555 36.14 30.16 -11.35
CA GLU A 555 35.18 30.74 -12.29
C GLU A 555 34.06 29.75 -12.59
N CYS A 556 32.82 30.17 -12.38
CA CYS A 556 31.63 29.35 -12.53
C CYS A 556 30.54 30.07 -13.31
N LEU A 557 29.61 29.29 -13.85
CA LEU A 557 28.43 29.81 -14.54
C LEU A 557 27.25 29.97 -13.58
N THR A 558 26.53 31.08 -13.72
CA THR A 558 25.24 31.34 -13.06
C THR A 558 24.15 31.58 -14.11
N ARG A 559 23.06 32.24 -13.72
CA ARG A 559 21.90 32.51 -14.56
C ARG A 559 22.29 33.08 -15.94
N ASN A 560 21.68 32.54 -16.99
CA ASN A 560 21.88 32.91 -18.39
C ASN A 560 23.35 32.79 -18.85
N GLY A 561 24.11 31.84 -18.29
CA GLY A 561 25.51 31.63 -18.64
C GLY A 561 26.46 32.73 -18.16
N LYS A 562 26.03 33.61 -17.24
CA LYS A 562 26.90 34.67 -16.72
C LYS A 562 28.05 34.07 -15.89
N HIS A 563 29.26 34.58 -16.08
CA HIS A 563 30.44 34.19 -15.33
C HIS A 563 30.49 34.89 -13.96
N PHE A 564 30.92 34.16 -12.92
CA PHE A 564 31.20 34.73 -11.60
C PHE A 564 32.29 33.94 -10.86
N TRP A 565 32.91 34.58 -9.87
CA TRP A 565 33.93 33.98 -9.02
C TRP A 565 33.33 33.38 -7.76
N GLN A 566 33.35 32.05 -7.64
CA GLN A 566 32.95 31.34 -6.42
C GLN A 566 34.09 31.39 -5.39
N TYR A 567 33.78 31.81 -4.15
CA TYR A 567 34.74 31.85 -3.04
C TYR A 567 34.67 30.58 -2.19
N LYS A 568 35.83 29.99 -1.87
CA LYS A 568 35.94 28.88 -0.91
C LYS A 568 37.14 29.08 0.01
N PHE A 569 37.11 28.51 1.21
CA PHE A 569 38.33 28.37 2.00
C PHE A 569 39.28 27.40 1.30
N ARG A 570 40.57 27.70 1.38
CA ARG A 570 41.60 26.85 0.80
C ARG A 570 41.66 25.52 1.55
N THR A 571 41.46 24.42 0.82
CA THR A 571 41.56 23.05 1.34
C THR A 571 42.70 22.25 0.73
N MET A 572 43.25 22.70 -0.41
CA MET A 572 44.30 22.01 -1.16
C MET A 572 45.62 22.79 -1.18
N LYS A 573 46.72 22.03 -1.27
CA LYS A 573 48.07 22.55 -1.48
C LYS A 573 48.15 23.24 -2.86
N PRO A 574 48.99 24.28 -3.02
CA PRO A 574 49.06 25.00 -4.29
C PRO A 574 49.53 24.08 -5.42
N GLY A 575 48.87 24.17 -6.58
CA GLY A 575 49.19 23.36 -7.76
C GLY A 575 48.73 21.90 -7.72
N LYS A 576 48.09 21.44 -6.62
CA LYS A 576 47.54 20.08 -6.51
C LYS A 576 46.04 20.03 -6.78
N THR A 577 45.62 18.94 -7.39
CA THR A 577 44.24 18.57 -7.69
C THR A 577 43.83 17.34 -6.87
N ILE A 578 42.54 17.02 -6.85
CA ILE A 578 41.98 15.91 -6.06
C ILE A 578 42.61 14.54 -6.43
N GLY A 579 43.19 14.40 -7.63
CA GLY A 579 43.83 13.17 -8.10
C GLY A 579 45.31 13.01 -7.73
N ASP A 580 45.94 14.03 -7.14
CA ASP A 580 47.36 13.99 -6.80
C ASP A 580 47.59 13.29 -5.45
N GLN A 581 48.78 12.69 -5.27
CA GLN A 581 49.18 12.13 -3.97
C GLN A 581 49.25 13.24 -2.92
N ASP A 582 48.53 13.08 -1.81
CA ASP A 582 48.41 14.05 -0.71
C ASP A 582 48.13 15.50 -1.16
N PRO A 583 46.89 15.77 -1.63
CA PRO A 583 46.51 17.07 -2.17
C PRO A 583 46.04 18.05 -1.09
N TRP A 584 45.73 17.57 0.12
CA TRP A 584 45.07 18.34 1.18
C TRP A 584 46.08 19.08 2.07
N ILE A 585 45.67 20.24 2.57
CA ILE A 585 46.33 20.85 3.73
C ILE A 585 45.99 20.03 4.99
N PRO A 586 46.72 20.16 6.12
CA PRO A 586 46.31 19.55 7.38
C PRO A 586 44.83 19.88 7.68
N GLY A 587 44.00 18.85 7.86
CA GLY A 587 42.53 18.96 8.03
C GLY A 587 41.72 19.52 6.84
N GLY A 588 42.35 19.79 5.70
CA GLY A 588 41.69 20.28 4.48
C GLY A 588 40.65 19.30 3.93
N TYR A 589 40.90 17.99 4.04
CA TYR A 589 39.91 16.96 3.69
C TYR A 589 38.65 17.07 4.56
N PHE A 590 38.81 17.30 5.87
CA PHE A 590 37.68 17.47 6.79
C PHE A 590 36.87 18.72 6.45
N LEU A 591 37.53 19.85 6.17
CA LEU A 591 36.85 21.09 5.75
C LEU A 591 36.00 20.90 4.49
N MET A 592 36.50 20.13 3.52
CA MET A 592 35.77 19.83 2.29
C MET A 592 34.60 18.88 2.54
N VAL A 593 34.80 17.79 3.30
CA VAL A 593 33.74 16.79 3.56
C VAL A 593 32.62 17.38 4.41
N SER A 594 32.96 18.22 5.39
CA SER A 594 31.98 18.96 6.20
C SER A 594 31.36 20.16 5.48
N HIS A 595 31.78 20.46 4.25
CA HIS A 595 31.39 21.65 3.48
C HIS A 595 31.63 22.99 4.20
N LEU A 596 32.44 23.01 5.25
CA LEU A 596 32.84 24.25 5.94
C LEU A 596 33.67 25.15 5.02
N ASP A 597 34.33 24.57 4.02
CA ASP A 597 35.05 25.31 2.99
C ASP A 597 34.14 26.19 2.12
N GLU A 598 32.84 25.90 2.06
CA GLU A 598 31.86 26.61 1.23
C GLU A 598 31.24 27.84 1.91
N LEU A 599 31.49 28.04 3.21
CA LEU A 599 30.94 29.19 3.96
C LEU A 599 31.21 30.56 3.28
N PRO A 600 32.39 30.88 2.71
CA PRO A 600 32.62 32.15 2.03
C PRO A 600 31.65 32.45 0.87
N GLN A 601 30.93 31.46 0.35
CA GLN A 601 29.93 31.66 -0.71
C GLN A 601 28.72 32.48 -0.24
N PHE A 602 28.45 32.60 1.07
CA PHE A 602 27.41 33.52 1.55
C PHE A 602 27.70 34.99 1.17
N PHE A 603 28.97 35.36 0.97
CA PHE A 603 29.33 36.66 0.37
C PHE A 603 28.92 36.76 -1.11
N ASN A 604 29.05 35.67 -1.89
CA ASN A 604 28.54 35.62 -3.27
C ASN A 604 27.02 35.78 -3.32
N VAL A 605 26.31 35.19 -2.36
CA VAL A 605 24.86 35.34 -2.23
C VAL A 605 24.50 36.78 -1.90
N LEU A 606 25.16 37.44 -0.93
CA LEU A 606 24.93 38.86 -0.63
C LEU A 606 25.21 39.77 -1.84
N LYS A 607 26.30 39.53 -2.56
CA LYS A 607 26.64 40.27 -3.79
C LYS A 607 25.61 40.08 -4.91
N GLY A 608 24.90 38.94 -4.88
CA GLY A 608 23.84 38.62 -5.83
C GLY A 608 24.30 37.80 -7.03
N ASP A 609 25.52 37.28 -7.01
CA ASP A 609 26.05 36.35 -8.01
C ASP A 609 25.43 34.94 -7.85
N MET A 610 25.09 34.57 -6.60
CA MET A 610 24.48 33.29 -6.21
C MET A 610 23.18 33.49 -5.42
N SER A 611 22.47 32.38 -5.19
CA SER A 611 21.33 32.25 -4.27
C SER A 611 21.66 31.22 -3.18
N VAL A 612 20.94 31.21 -2.06
CA VAL A 612 21.10 30.17 -1.04
C VAL A 612 20.71 28.81 -1.63
N VAL A 613 19.57 28.75 -2.34
CA VAL A 613 19.03 27.54 -2.94
C VAL A 613 18.95 27.66 -4.46
N GLY A 614 19.57 26.73 -5.17
CA GLY A 614 19.60 26.69 -6.63
C GLY A 614 20.49 25.56 -7.16
N PRO A 615 20.55 25.36 -8.49
CA PRO A 615 21.47 24.39 -9.09
C PRO A 615 22.90 24.69 -8.66
N TYR A 616 23.62 23.68 -8.17
CA TYR A 616 24.99 23.87 -7.72
C TYR A 616 25.87 24.33 -8.90
N PRO A 617 26.72 25.37 -8.74
CA PRO A 617 27.49 25.95 -9.83
C PRO A 617 28.50 24.96 -10.41
N GLU A 618 28.63 24.95 -11.74
CA GLU A 618 29.66 24.19 -12.45
C GLU A 618 30.76 25.15 -12.93
N GLN A 619 31.99 24.65 -12.97
CA GLN A 619 33.10 25.37 -13.61
C GLN A 619 32.84 25.48 -15.11
N VAL A 620 33.23 26.62 -15.68
CA VAL A 620 33.09 26.92 -17.12
C VAL A 620 33.62 25.76 -17.98
N GLU A 621 34.87 25.34 -17.80
CA GLU A 621 35.50 24.24 -18.55
C GLU A 621 34.70 22.91 -18.47
N SER A 622 34.23 22.57 -17.26
CA SER A 622 33.44 21.35 -17.06
C SER A 622 32.06 21.47 -17.70
N ALA A 623 31.43 22.64 -17.60
CA ALA A 623 30.12 22.90 -18.18
C ALA A 623 30.15 22.81 -19.71
N GLU A 624 31.19 23.36 -20.35
CA GLU A 624 31.40 23.25 -21.81
C GLU A 624 31.58 21.79 -22.25
N HIS A 625 32.38 21.01 -21.52
CA HIS A 625 32.55 19.58 -21.83
C HIS A 625 31.25 18.78 -21.67
N ILE A 626 30.45 19.08 -20.65
CA ILE A 626 29.14 18.44 -20.43
C ILE A 626 28.16 18.85 -21.54
N GLN A 627 28.13 20.13 -21.92
CA GLN A 627 27.22 20.64 -22.94
C GLN A 627 27.46 20.00 -24.31
N LYS A 628 28.72 19.64 -24.64
CA LYS A 628 29.03 18.86 -25.86
C LYS A 628 28.35 17.49 -25.90
N LYS A 629 28.15 16.85 -24.74
CA LYS A 629 27.50 15.53 -24.62
C LYS A 629 26.00 15.62 -24.34
N LEU A 630 25.56 16.70 -23.70
CA LEU A 630 24.21 16.91 -23.20
C LEU A 630 23.82 18.40 -23.38
N PRO A 631 23.38 18.82 -24.59
CA PRO A 631 23.07 20.21 -24.90
C PRO A 631 22.03 20.86 -23.96
N GLU A 632 21.04 20.08 -23.52
CA GLU A 632 19.99 20.48 -22.58
C GLU A 632 20.50 20.82 -21.17
N PHE A 633 21.78 20.54 -20.86
CA PHE A 633 22.36 20.87 -19.56
C PHE A 633 22.36 22.38 -19.27
N THR A 634 22.26 23.22 -20.30
CA THR A 634 22.11 24.67 -20.18
C THR A 634 20.80 25.10 -19.52
N TYR A 635 19.74 24.28 -19.55
CA TYR A 635 18.42 24.65 -19.02
C TYR A 635 18.44 24.95 -17.52
N ARG A 636 19.38 24.38 -16.77
CA ARG A 636 19.55 24.68 -15.34
C ARG A 636 19.99 26.13 -15.07
N GLN A 637 20.52 26.83 -16.08
CA GLN A 637 20.94 28.22 -16.00
C GLN A 637 19.77 29.21 -16.13
N ALA A 638 18.51 28.75 -16.18
CA ALA A 638 17.33 29.62 -16.14
C ALA A 638 17.21 30.43 -14.82
N ILE A 639 17.88 29.97 -13.76
CA ILE A 639 17.91 30.61 -12.44
C ILE A 639 19.36 30.76 -11.93
N LYS A 640 19.55 31.51 -10.84
CA LYS A 640 20.88 31.70 -10.25
C LYS A 640 21.41 30.39 -9.68
N ALA A 641 22.73 30.21 -9.73
CA ALA A 641 23.40 29.12 -9.07
C ALA A 641 23.20 29.19 -7.54
N GLY A 642 23.11 28.02 -6.90
CA GLY A 642 22.84 27.87 -5.47
C GLY A 642 24.04 27.36 -4.67
N LEU A 643 24.12 27.75 -3.40
CA LEU A 643 25.04 27.12 -2.44
C LEU A 643 24.65 25.65 -2.18
N THR A 644 23.35 25.44 -1.97
CA THR A 644 22.69 24.13 -1.92
C THR A 644 21.63 24.03 -3.00
N GLY A 645 21.21 22.81 -3.33
CA GLY A 645 20.24 22.57 -4.39
C GLY A 645 19.58 21.19 -4.27
N TYR A 646 18.47 21.03 -4.98
CA TYR A 646 17.67 19.80 -4.92
C TYR A 646 18.49 18.55 -5.30
N ALA A 647 19.29 18.62 -6.37
CA ALA A 647 20.16 17.52 -6.78
C ALA A 647 21.26 17.21 -5.75
N LYS A 648 21.82 18.22 -5.07
CA LYS A 648 22.86 18.04 -4.04
C LYS A 648 22.31 17.30 -2.81
N VAL A 649 21.05 17.54 -2.47
CA VAL A 649 20.38 16.98 -1.29
C VAL A 649 19.78 15.61 -1.55
N HIS A 650 18.99 15.47 -2.62
CA HIS A 650 18.23 14.24 -2.91
C HIS A 650 18.99 13.27 -3.80
N GLY A 651 19.94 13.77 -4.58
CA GLY A 651 20.60 13.01 -5.63
C GLY A 651 21.80 12.21 -5.19
N LYS A 652 21.94 11.84 -3.89
CA LYS A 652 23.10 11.13 -3.29
C LYS A 652 23.95 10.42 -4.35
N TYR A 653 25.02 11.08 -4.78
CA TYR A 653 25.97 10.53 -5.76
C TYR A 653 25.35 9.96 -7.04
N SER A 654 24.42 10.68 -7.68
CA SER A 654 23.99 10.32 -9.03
C SER A 654 25.23 10.37 -9.93
N SER A 655 25.76 9.21 -10.28
CA SER A 655 26.95 9.05 -11.13
C SER A 655 26.77 9.71 -12.51
N SER A 656 25.51 9.93 -12.93
CA SER A 656 25.15 10.55 -14.20
C SER A 656 24.73 12.02 -14.06
N LYS A 657 25.42 12.90 -14.81
CA LYS A 657 25.04 14.31 -14.99
C LYS A 657 23.63 14.50 -15.57
N SER A 658 23.10 13.51 -16.28
CA SER A 658 21.71 13.52 -16.77
C SER A 658 20.69 13.48 -15.61
N ASN A 659 20.91 12.65 -14.60
CA ASN A 659 20.03 12.59 -13.43
C ASN A 659 20.13 13.86 -12.57
N GLN A 660 21.34 14.44 -12.45
CA GLN A 660 21.52 15.76 -11.84
C GLN A 660 20.67 16.82 -12.57
N LEU A 661 20.71 16.84 -13.90
CA LEU A 661 19.90 17.77 -14.69
C LEU A 661 18.40 17.56 -14.45
N LYS A 662 17.90 16.33 -14.48
CA LYS A 662 16.47 16.03 -14.19
C LYS A 662 16.04 16.58 -12.82
N MET A 663 16.87 16.42 -11.80
CA MET A 663 16.61 16.92 -10.45
C MET A 663 16.62 18.44 -10.35
N ASP A 664 17.61 19.09 -10.96
CA ASP A 664 17.67 20.57 -11.02
C ASP A 664 16.50 21.14 -11.82
N PHE A 665 16.13 20.47 -12.91
CA PHE A 665 15.01 20.85 -13.76
C PHE A 665 13.68 20.70 -13.02
N TYR A 666 13.47 19.60 -12.28
CA TYR A 666 12.31 19.43 -11.41
C TYR A 666 12.16 20.58 -10.41
N TYR A 667 13.26 21.00 -9.77
CA TYR A 667 13.26 22.14 -8.84
C TYR A 667 12.90 23.46 -9.52
N ILE A 668 13.47 23.74 -10.70
CA ILE A 668 13.18 24.98 -11.45
C ILE A 668 11.69 25.05 -11.81
N GLN A 669 11.14 23.95 -12.31
CA GLN A 669 9.75 23.90 -12.78
C GLN A 669 8.74 23.89 -11.63
N ASN A 670 9.07 23.31 -10.48
CA ASN A 670 8.18 23.19 -9.31
C ASN A 670 8.59 24.13 -8.17
N TYR A 671 9.26 25.24 -8.50
CA TYR A 671 9.77 26.15 -7.48
C TYR A 671 8.64 26.66 -6.58
N SER A 672 8.89 26.60 -5.27
CA SER A 672 8.11 27.28 -4.25
C SER A 672 9.02 27.66 -3.09
N PHE A 673 8.64 28.70 -2.35
CA PHE A 673 9.40 29.11 -1.15
C PHE A 673 9.46 27.98 -0.09
N ALA A 674 8.40 27.17 0.02
CA ALA A 674 8.38 26.00 0.88
C ALA A 674 9.42 24.94 0.46
N LEU A 675 9.62 24.76 -0.85
CA LEU A 675 10.63 23.85 -1.38
C LEU A 675 12.06 24.32 -1.01
N ASP A 676 12.33 25.63 -1.07
CA ASP A 676 13.61 26.20 -0.63
C ASP A 676 13.91 25.89 0.85
N LEU A 677 12.93 26.13 1.74
CA LEU A 677 13.07 25.83 3.16
C LEU A 677 13.29 24.32 3.41
N SER A 678 12.57 23.47 2.68
CA SER A 678 12.75 22.02 2.75
C SER A 678 14.15 21.60 2.30
N ILE A 679 14.69 22.20 1.24
CA ILE A 679 16.06 21.92 0.75
C ILE A 679 17.10 22.38 1.77
N ILE A 680 16.94 23.57 2.37
CA ILE A 680 17.84 24.07 3.40
C ILE A 680 17.87 23.12 4.60
N ALA A 681 16.70 22.71 5.12
CA ALA A 681 16.62 21.76 6.22
C ALA A 681 17.25 20.40 5.87
N SER A 682 17.00 19.91 4.66
CA SER A 682 17.56 18.65 4.18
C SER A 682 19.06 18.75 3.86
N THR A 683 19.61 19.95 3.72
CA THR A 683 21.06 20.14 3.58
C THR A 683 21.79 19.74 4.86
N LEU A 684 21.20 19.96 6.05
CA LEU A 684 21.80 19.49 7.31
C LEU A 684 21.95 17.96 7.35
N LYS A 685 21.04 17.21 6.73
CA LYS A 685 21.18 15.75 6.61
C LYS A 685 22.47 15.40 5.88
N VAL A 686 22.73 16.05 4.74
CA VAL A 686 23.92 15.78 3.93
C VAL A 686 25.19 16.10 4.71
N LEU A 687 25.17 17.13 5.56
CA LEU A 687 26.30 17.49 6.42
C LEU A 687 26.54 16.49 7.56
N LEU A 688 25.48 15.86 8.07
CA LEU A 688 25.54 14.92 9.20
C LEU A 688 25.79 13.47 8.78
N GLU A 689 25.52 13.11 7.54
CA GLU A 689 25.82 11.77 7.01
C GLU A 689 27.29 11.69 6.60
N PRO A 690 28.09 10.75 7.16
CA PRO A 690 29.47 10.58 6.76
C PRO A 690 29.54 10.21 5.28
N SER A 691 30.33 10.95 4.50
CA SER A 691 30.49 10.74 3.06
C SER A 691 31.25 9.43 2.77
N VAL A 692 30.55 8.30 2.74
CA VAL A 692 31.11 7.01 2.31
C VAL A 692 31.10 6.94 0.78
N SER A 693 31.89 7.75 0.08
CA SER A 693 32.10 7.59 -1.38
C SER A 693 33.11 8.60 -1.98
N ARG A 694 34.35 8.65 -1.48
CA ARG A 694 35.48 9.21 -2.28
C ARG A 694 36.73 8.33 -2.26
N ARG A 695 36.62 7.07 -1.86
CA ARG A 695 37.62 6.05 -2.13
C ARG A 695 37.19 5.25 -3.35
N LYS A 696 37.40 5.82 -4.54
CA LYS A 696 37.72 5.07 -5.75
C LYS A 696 38.75 5.87 -6.51
#